data_AF-A0A4Y6PLV8-F1
#
_entry.id   AF-A0A4Y6PLV8-F1
#
_cell.length_a   1.000
_cell.length_b   1.000
_cell.length_c   1.000
_cell.angle_alpha   90.00
_cell.angle_beta   90.00
_cell.angle_gamma   90.00
#
_symmetry.space_group_name_H-M   'P 1'
#
loop_
_entity.id
_entity.type
_entity.pdbx_description
1 polymer ?
#
loop_
_entity_poly.entity_id
_entity_poly.type
_entity_poly.pdbx_seq_one_letter_code
_entity_poly.pdbx_strand_id
1 'polypeptide(L)'
;MVRMSRIPRWSMFVCVSALLMLAGCAEDAAFNNDGTGRASDGPDAPSLEDASFDTGLAQSDTKEDTGGSTPIFEAEVPELEGGGTLPDDGDGDGILDPNDNCPTIANPDQTDTDGDGQGDACDADDDNDRVDDVDDNCPLNPNPAQIDTNGDGIGDACDPDNDGDGVNNSGDNCPSVANPDQTDTDGDGIGDACDADDDGDGVNDNTDNCQTSSNADQTDTDSDGQGDACDSDDDNDGVDDGADNCPLVDNPLQTDTDGDGIGDACDNDDDGDGVDDGVDNCAYVANPDQIDLDGDGIGDVCDSDVDRDHDGVDDPNDNCPDVANPSQDDRDGDGIGDVCDTDNDNDGIDDGADNCPTTANGSQADNDMDGTGDACDSDDDNDGVDDGSDNCPMVDNPLQIDTDGDGIGDACDSDDDGDGVDDGSDNCPLVANPGQADSDGDGIGDACDNDNDGDGTDDSVDNCPGVSNPSQSDFDGDGIGDACDNCYVTPSQDQTDSDGDGVGDICDGADADGDGWTDAIDNCPTVPNKHQDDWDGDGVGDACDNCPSVANAGQTDSDGDLIGDACEDLTLCQEFYDARVDLWDQYRCHDWGGTSTCCDGIDNDGDGFVDFGPGECQSECTDGIDNDGDELFDENDPGCASPCDISESDDVTGSHPTCLPGDNACADSNDSCARECLFDGSSGTGNDYRCDPIPGCDCWGCCGGRHLLTNETCTVDYGCYDNGTDACSGYGTNCSQTTCAQADEQCDGIDNNCDGQIDEGCVPGCIARDEVCDGFDNDCDGVVDDNCSNMCVP
;
A
#
# COMPACT_ATOMS: atom_id res chain seq x y z
N MET A 1 -47.06 -50.03 4.87
CA MET A 1 -47.58 -50.29 6.23
C MET A 1 -47.41 -49.00 7.02
N VAL A 2 -48.52 -48.37 7.44
CA VAL A 2 -48.88 -48.15 8.86
C VAL A 2 -48.01 -47.04 9.49
N ARG A 3 -48.50 -45.78 9.47
CA ARG A 3 -49.28 -45.10 10.54
C ARG A 3 -48.43 -44.85 11.80
N MET A 4 -48.38 -43.65 12.38
CA MET A 4 -49.51 -42.91 12.97
C MET A 4 -48.98 -41.50 13.34
N SER A 5 -49.59 -40.40 12.88
CA SER A 5 -50.69 -39.66 13.55
C SER A 5 -50.23 -38.81 14.76
N ARG A 6 -50.62 -37.55 14.99
CA ARG A 6 -51.61 -36.60 14.44
C ARG A 6 -51.49 -35.31 15.33
N ILE A 7 -51.37 -34.08 14.77
CA ILE A 7 -52.45 -33.09 14.45
C ILE A 7 -52.93 -32.22 15.68
N PRO A 8 -53.38 -30.93 15.55
CA PRO A 8 -52.66 -29.67 15.17
C PRO A 8 -53.30 -28.38 15.84
N ARG A 9 -53.13 -27.19 15.21
CA ARG A 9 -54.03 -25.98 15.13
C ARG A 9 -53.81 -24.84 16.16
N TRP A 10 -53.89 -23.53 15.86
CA TRP A 10 -54.35 -22.64 14.74
C TRP A 10 -53.80 -21.20 14.98
N SER A 11 -53.29 -20.47 13.99
CA SER A 11 -53.93 -19.49 13.06
C SER A 11 -54.38 -18.12 13.62
N MET A 12 -53.74 -17.05 13.08
CA MET A 12 -54.22 -15.72 12.63
C MET A 12 -55.42 -15.03 13.30
N PHE A 13 -55.30 -13.71 13.61
CA PHE A 13 -55.95 -12.60 12.88
C PHE A 13 -55.66 -11.20 13.48
N VAL A 14 -55.86 -10.20 12.59
CA VAL A 14 -55.56 -8.76 12.58
C VAL A 14 -56.53 -7.85 13.38
N CYS A 15 -56.00 -6.70 13.86
CA CYS A 15 -56.56 -5.36 14.24
C CYS A 15 -57.96 -5.17 14.89
N VAL A 16 -58.04 -4.22 15.84
CA VAL A 16 -58.79 -2.92 15.77
C VAL A 16 -59.07 -2.32 17.19
N SER A 17 -58.59 -1.07 17.38
CA SER A 17 -59.11 0.09 18.15
C SER A 17 -59.50 0.00 19.65
N ALA A 18 -59.09 1.03 20.45
CA ALA A 18 -59.95 2.19 20.80
C ALA A 18 -59.54 2.96 22.10
N LEU A 19 -59.57 4.31 21.97
CA LEU A 19 -59.99 5.36 22.94
C LEU A 19 -59.18 5.65 24.24
N LEU A 20 -58.68 6.90 24.37
CA LEU A 20 -59.26 8.02 25.16
C LEU A 20 -58.34 9.26 25.03
N MET A 21 -58.73 10.32 24.30
CA MET A 21 -59.40 11.55 24.77
C MET A 21 -58.59 12.53 25.65
N LEU A 22 -58.29 13.68 25.01
CA LEU A 22 -58.51 15.08 25.44
C LEU A 22 -57.43 15.83 26.24
N ALA A 23 -56.91 16.89 25.56
CA ALA A 23 -56.78 18.31 25.94
C ALA A 23 -56.01 18.67 27.23
N GLY A 24 -55.11 19.65 27.27
CA GLY A 24 -54.90 20.85 26.45
C GLY A 24 -54.85 22.09 27.37
N CYS A 25 -53.94 23.02 27.05
CA CYS A 25 -53.81 24.43 27.54
C CYS A 25 -53.37 24.60 29.01
N ALA A 26 -52.21 25.20 29.30
CA ALA A 26 -51.73 26.58 29.13
C ALA A 26 -52.06 27.52 30.33
N GLU A 27 -51.06 28.36 30.62
CA GLU A 27 -51.08 29.65 31.34
C GLU A 27 -50.81 29.73 32.87
N ASP A 28 -49.67 30.37 33.14
CA ASP A 28 -49.45 31.56 33.98
C ASP A 28 -49.48 31.58 35.52
N ALA A 29 -48.44 32.29 36.00
CA ALA A 29 -48.41 33.30 37.04
C ALA A 29 -47.97 32.95 38.48
N ALA A 30 -47.03 33.78 38.92
CA ALA A 30 -46.45 33.96 40.24
C ALA A 30 -47.46 34.41 41.33
N PHE A 31 -47.15 34.14 42.61
CA PHE A 31 -46.86 35.10 43.70
C PHE A 31 -47.01 34.50 45.13
N ASN A 32 -45.98 34.75 45.96
CA ASN A 32 -45.90 34.96 47.43
C ASN A 32 -46.88 34.31 48.44
N ASN A 33 -46.34 33.84 49.59
CA ASN A 33 -46.40 34.60 50.86
C ASN A 33 -45.54 34.04 52.04
N ASP A 34 -44.92 34.98 52.79
CA ASP A 34 -44.59 35.11 54.24
C ASP A 34 -44.70 33.91 55.22
N GLY A 35 -43.90 33.71 56.27
CA GLY A 35 -42.87 34.50 56.97
C GLY A 35 -42.76 34.07 58.47
N THR A 36 -41.70 34.55 59.17
CA THR A 36 -41.30 34.43 60.62
C THR A 36 -40.45 33.21 61.06
N GLY A 37 -39.31 33.30 61.79
CA GLY A 37 -38.44 34.41 62.22
C GLY A 37 -37.34 33.97 63.24
N ARG A 38 -36.21 34.74 63.31
CA ARG A 38 -35.12 34.85 64.34
C ARG A 38 -34.18 33.63 64.54
N ALA A 39 -32.88 33.74 64.86
CA ALA A 39 -31.83 34.78 64.96
C ALA A 39 -30.47 34.02 65.11
N SER A 40 -29.36 34.51 64.53
CA SER A 40 -28.13 35.08 65.17
C SER A 40 -26.95 34.12 64.94
N ASP A 41 -25.74 34.48 64.55
CA ASP A 41 -25.08 35.73 64.17
C ASP A 41 -23.99 35.37 63.14
N GLY A 42 -23.69 36.31 62.23
CA GLY A 42 -22.73 36.15 61.15
C GLY A 42 -21.36 36.82 61.39
N PRO A 43 -20.76 37.45 60.37
CA PRO A 43 -19.61 36.86 59.67
C PRO A 43 -18.49 37.90 59.36
N ASP A 44 -17.55 37.47 58.51
CA ASP A 44 -17.00 38.21 57.35
C ASP A 44 -15.50 38.53 57.28
N ALA A 45 -15.00 38.23 56.07
CA ALA A 45 -13.73 38.53 55.45
C ALA A 45 -13.61 40.03 55.03
N PRO A 46 -12.44 40.48 54.52
CA PRO A 46 -12.10 41.91 54.40
C PRO A 46 -12.32 42.50 52.98
N SER A 47 -12.41 43.84 52.89
CA SER A 47 -12.11 44.57 51.66
C SER A 47 -11.68 46.04 51.92
N LEU A 48 -10.50 46.34 51.37
CA LEU A 48 -10.01 47.51 50.61
C LEU A 48 -10.47 48.97 50.92
N GLU A 49 -9.42 49.78 51.11
CA GLU A 49 -9.08 51.08 50.49
C GLU A 49 -9.74 52.43 50.88
N ASP A 50 -8.83 53.32 51.30
CA ASP A 50 -8.58 54.71 50.85
C ASP A 50 -8.96 55.92 51.75
N ALA A 51 -7.98 56.84 51.78
CA ALA A 51 -8.00 58.28 51.99
C ALA A 51 -8.10 58.90 53.41
N SER A 52 -6.91 59.31 53.90
CA SER A 52 -6.48 60.71 54.11
C SER A 52 -7.06 61.60 55.26
N PHE A 53 -6.10 62.26 55.94
CA PHE A 53 -6.08 63.59 56.57
C PHE A 53 -6.68 63.83 57.99
N ASP A 54 -5.73 64.13 58.90
CA ASP A 54 -5.65 65.31 59.78
C ASP A 54 -6.68 65.50 60.92
N THR A 55 -6.23 65.36 62.19
CA THR A 55 -6.03 66.49 63.13
C THR A 55 -5.74 66.02 64.56
N GLY A 56 -4.72 66.61 65.18
CA GLY A 56 -4.82 67.09 66.57
C GLY A 56 -4.40 66.15 67.71
N LEU A 57 -3.09 66.10 67.99
CA LEU A 57 -2.55 65.72 69.30
C LEU A 57 -2.84 66.81 70.34
N ALA A 58 -3.42 66.43 71.48
CA ALA A 58 -3.61 67.28 72.65
C ALA A 58 -2.70 66.83 73.80
N GLN A 59 -1.93 67.80 74.29
CA GLN A 59 -1.08 67.79 75.49
C GLN A 59 -1.89 67.78 76.80
N SER A 60 -1.25 67.31 77.87
CA SER A 60 -1.29 67.94 79.22
C SER A 60 -0.07 67.41 79.99
N ASP A 61 1.07 68.10 80.06
CA ASP A 61 1.42 69.35 80.75
C ASP A 61 1.42 69.29 82.29
N THR A 62 2.53 69.83 82.77
CA THR A 62 3.24 69.93 84.05
C THR A 62 2.52 70.64 85.19
N LYS A 63 3.12 70.55 86.40
CA LYS A 63 3.21 71.61 87.44
C LYS A 63 3.92 71.07 88.70
N GLU A 64 4.55 71.84 89.58
CA GLU A 64 5.22 73.14 89.61
C GLU A 64 5.78 73.28 91.04
N ASP A 65 6.86 74.03 91.16
CA ASP A 65 7.52 74.49 92.37
C ASP A 65 6.67 75.49 93.18
N THR A 66 6.69 75.41 94.53
CA THR A 66 6.42 76.55 95.42
C THR A 66 7.20 76.43 96.73
N GLY A 67 8.01 77.45 97.03
CA GLY A 67 8.84 77.54 98.23
C GLY A 67 8.13 77.98 99.53
N GLY A 68 8.87 77.87 100.64
CA GLY A 68 8.48 78.35 101.97
C GLY A 68 9.53 78.15 103.08
N SER A 69 10.41 79.14 103.27
CA SER A 69 10.97 79.71 104.51
C SER A 69 11.27 78.86 105.78
N THR A 70 12.58 78.67 106.06
CA THR A 70 13.39 78.78 107.34
C THR A 70 12.72 78.70 108.73
N PRO A 71 13.39 78.24 109.84
CA PRO A 71 14.82 78.48 110.12
C PRO A 71 15.64 77.45 110.99
N ILE A 72 16.97 77.67 110.97
CA ILE A 72 18.05 77.44 111.97
C ILE A 72 17.85 76.49 113.18
N PHE A 73 18.83 75.58 113.36
CA PHE A 73 19.40 75.26 114.67
C PHE A 73 20.92 75.09 114.57
N GLU A 74 21.64 75.95 115.30
CA GLU A 74 23.05 75.78 115.70
C GLU A 74 23.17 74.68 116.79
N ALA A 75 24.42 74.25 116.99
CA ALA A 75 25.03 73.54 118.14
C ALA A 75 25.48 72.12 117.79
N GLU A 76 26.68 71.65 118.13
CA GLU A 76 27.82 72.21 118.86
C GLU A 76 29.01 71.27 118.57
N VAL A 77 30.20 71.85 118.40
CA VAL A 77 31.48 71.15 118.31
C VAL A 77 31.98 70.88 119.74
N PRO A 78 32.51 69.70 120.10
CA PRO A 78 33.41 69.58 121.23
C PRO A 78 34.86 69.60 120.75
N GLU A 79 35.58 70.67 121.09
CA GLU A 79 37.04 70.71 121.09
C GLU A 79 37.60 69.62 122.02
N LEU A 80 38.54 68.82 121.52
CA LEU A 80 39.64 68.30 122.33
C LEU A 80 40.94 68.34 121.53
N GLU A 81 41.88 69.12 122.04
CA GLU A 81 43.19 69.40 121.48
C GLU A 81 44.07 68.15 121.30
N GLY A 82 44.78 68.10 120.17
CA GLY A 82 45.90 67.21 119.94
C GLY A 82 46.52 67.46 118.57
N GLY A 83 47.63 68.20 118.53
CA GLY A 83 48.31 68.57 117.30
C GLY A 83 48.72 67.38 116.44
N GLY A 84 48.22 67.35 115.22
CA GLY A 84 48.70 66.56 114.08
C GLY A 84 48.70 67.48 112.85
N THR A 85 49.73 67.35 112.01
CA THR A 85 49.87 68.06 110.73
C THR A 85 48.61 67.90 109.88
N LEU A 86 48.19 68.94 109.14
CA LEU A 86 47.16 68.80 108.09
C LEU A 86 47.63 67.68 107.13
N PRO A 87 46.74 66.76 106.72
CA PRO A 87 47.05 65.79 105.68
C PRO A 87 47.47 66.53 104.41
N ASP A 88 48.48 66.02 103.72
CA ASP A 88 48.87 66.54 102.40
C ASP A 88 47.77 66.17 101.39
N ASP A 89 47.70 66.98 100.35
CA ASP A 89 46.96 66.74 99.10
C ASP A 89 48.05 66.76 98.04
N GLY A 90 48.52 65.56 97.71
CA GLY A 90 49.78 65.29 97.01
C GLY A 90 49.78 65.78 95.57
N ASP A 91 48.62 65.82 94.92
CA ASP A 91 48.43 66.19 93.52
C ASP A 91 47.53 67.41 93.30
N GLY A 92 46.86 67.90 94.33
CA GLY A 92 46.12 69.17 94.33
C GLY A 92 44.73 69.08 93.72
N ASP A 93 44.10 67.91 93.73
CA ASP A 93 42.82 67.64 93.08
C ASP A 93 41.59 67.96 93.95
N GLY A 94 41.81 68.19 95.25
CA GLY A 94 40.80 68.55 96.23
C GLY A 94 40.35 67.41 97.15
N ILE A 95 40.86 66.19 96.95
CA ILE A 95 40.77 65.06 97.87
C ILE A 95 42.08 65.01 98.69
N LEU A 96 42.01 64.51 99.93
CA LEU A 96 43.20 64.42 100.79
C LEU A 96 43.79 63.02 100.69
N ASP A 97 45.12 62.87 100.64
CA ASP A 97 45.82 61.59 100.44
C ASP A 97 45.23 60.37 101.18
N PRO A 98 44.77 60.46 102.46
CA PRO A 98 44.22 59.29 103.16
C PRO A 98 42.87 58.78 102.63
N ASN A 99 42.16 59.58 101.83
CA ASN A 99 40.87 59.28 101.22
C ASN A 99 40.94 59.37 99.70
N ASP A 100 42.14 59.51 99.16
CA ASP A 100 42.40 59.64 97.74
C ASP A 100 42.79 58.27 97.19
N ASN A 101 42.00 57.74 96.26
CA ASN A 101 42.32 56.46 95.60
C ASN A 101 43.39 56.61 94.51
N CYS A 102 43.81 57.85 94.19
CA CYS A 102 45.03 58.15 93.43
C CYS A 102 45.85 59.28 94.04
N PRO A 103 46.52 59.09 95.20
CA PRO A 103 47.20 60.16 95.99
C PRO A 103 48.31 60.99 95.31
N THR A 104 48.61 60.72 94.05
CA THR A 104 49.66 61.40 93.28
C THR A 104 49.23 61.77 91.86
N ILE A 105 48.00 61.42 91.45
CA ILE A 105 47.42 61.69 90.14
C ILE A 105 46.01 62.23 90.36
N ALA A 106 45.82 63.52 90.09
CA ALA A 106 44.57 64.21 90.33
C ALA A 106 43.36 63.53 89.65
N ASN A 107 42.42 63.03 90.44
CA ASN A 107 41.17 62.40 90.04
C ASN A 107 40.00 62.79 90.98
N PRO A 108 39.47 64.02 90.85
CA PRO A 108 38.50 64.56 91.80
C PRO A 108 37.16 63.79 91.90
N ASP A 109 36.86 62.94 90.93
CA ASP A 109 35.67 62.08 90.88
C ASP A 109 35.85 60.75 91.62
N GLN A 110 37.09 60.34 91.87
CA GLN A 110 37.45 59.13 92.63
C GLN A 110 36.76 57.88 92.06
N THR A 111 36.64 57.80 90.74
CA THR A 111 36.15 56.61 90.03
C THR A 111 37.09 55.44 90.32
N ASP A 112 36.49 54.27 90.54
CA ASP A 112 37.11 53.01 90.97
C ASP A 112 36.18 51.91 90.44
N THR A 113 36.38 51.56 89.17
CA THR A 113 35.46 50.75 88.38
C THR A 113 35.39 49.31 88.91
N ASP A 114 36.50 48.75 89.36
CA ASP A 114 36.58 47.41 89.94
C ASP A 114 36.41 47.35 91.47
N GLY A 115 36.48 48.49 92.16
CA GLY A 115 36.33 48.59 93.61
C GLY A 115 37.50 48.05 94.42
N ASP A 116 38.70 47.95 93.84
CA ASP A 116 39.89 47.42 94.52
C ASP A 116 40.54 48.45 95.48
N GLY A 117 40.15 49.71 95.33
CA GLY A 117 40.57 50.84 96.15
C GLY A 117 41.68 51.68 95.53
N GLN A 118 42.15 51.36 94.33
CA GLN A 118 42.91 52.22 93.43
C GLN A 118 41.94 52.86 92.43
N GLY A 119 42.13 54.14 92.08
CA GLY A 119 41.21 54.82 91.16
C GLY A 119 41.60 54.65 89.71
N ASP A 120 40.63 54.67 88.79
CA ASP A 120 40.84 54.46 87.34
C ASP A 120 41.96 55.35 86.76
N ALA A 121 42.10 56.58 87.27
CA ALA A 121 43.14 57.51 86.82
C ALA A 121 44.58 57.07 87.11
N CYS A 122 44.76 56.14 88.05
CA CYS A 122 46.05 55.60 88.44
C CYS A 122 46.09 54.07 88.48
N ASP A 123 44.99 53.39 88.17
CA ASP A 123 44.98 51.98 87.82
C ASP A 123 45.53 51.78 86.41
N ALA A 124 45.93 50.54 86.11
CA ALA A 124 46.36 50.14 84.79
C ALA A 124 45.45 49.08 84.18
N ASP A 125 44.47 48.60 84.95
CA ASP A 125 43.48 47.56 84.64
C ASP A 125 42.20 47.95 85.41
N ASP A 126 41.49 48.96 84.90
CA ASP A 126 40.39 49.65 85.59
C ASP A 126 39.22 48.73 85.97
N ASP A 127 39.09 47.58 85.31
CA ASP A 127 38.02 46.61 85.51
C ASP A 127 38.48 45.25 86.10
N ASN A 128 39.79 45.12 86.33
CA ASN A 128 40.47 43.98 86.97
C ASN A 128 40.27 42.63 86.25
N ASP A 129 40.15 42.66 84.93
CA ASP A 129 39.97 41.48 84.08
C ASP A 129 41.30 40.79 83.71
N ARG A 130 42.43 41.45 84.03
CA ARG A 130 43.83 41.08 83.77
C ARG A 130 44.36 41.47 82.39
N VAL A 131 43.72 42.40 81.71
CA VAL A 131 44.20 43.07 80.50
C VAL A 131 44.40 44.54 80.83
N ASP A 132 45.64 45.04 80.66
CA ASP A 132 45.91 46.45 80.96
C ASP A 132 45.12 47.36 79.98
N ASP A 133 44.60 48.52 80.43
CA ASP A 133 43.68 49.41 79.65
C ASP A 133 44.19 49.81 78.27
N VAL A 134 45.53 49.79 78.08
CA VAL A 134 46.18 50.14 76.81
C VAL A 134 46.05 49.07 75.74
N ASP A 135 45.83 47.82 76.16
CA ASP A 135 45.64 46.64 75.33
C ASP A 135 44.20 46.10 75.47
N ASP A 136 43.36 46.77 76.26
CA ASP A 136 41.96 46.41 76.53
C ASP A 136 41.00 47.12 75.56
N ASN A 137 40.20 46.33 74.82
CA ASN A 137 39.15 46.83 73.94
C ASN A 137 37.82 47.12 74.66
N CYS A 138 37.71 46.81 75.96
CA CYS A 138 36.67 47.25 76.86
C CYS A 138 37.20 47.67 78.24
N PRO A 139 37.97 48.77 78.36
CA PRO A 139 38.70 49.14 79.58
C PRO A 139 37.89 49.29 80.87
N LEU A 140 36.55 49.30 80.82
CA LEU A 140 35.69 49.48 81.99
C LEU A 140 34.73 48.29 82.21
N ASN A 141 34.79 47.27 81.34
CA ASN A 141 33.84 46.16 81.26
C ASN A 141 34.61 44.84 81.12
N PRO A 142 34.71 44.03 82.20
CA PRO A 142 35.63 42.90 82.24
C PRO A 142 35.43 41.91 81.10
N ASN A 143 36.43 41.78 80.22
CA ASN A 143 36.40 40.91 79.06
C ASN A 143 37.77 40.27 78.77
N PRO A 144 38.25 39.33 79.62
CA PRO A 144 39.63 38.82 79.55
C PRO A 144 40.01 38.10 78.24
N ALA A 145 39.01 37.78 77.42
CA ALA A 145 39.16 37.14 76.12
C ALA A 145 39.36 38.13 74.96
N GLN A 146 39.09 39.42 75.17
CA GLN A 146 39.31 40.50 74.21
C GLN A 146 38.69 40.18 72.85
N ILE A 147 37.47 39.64 72.88
CA ILE A 147 36.71 39.29 71.67
C ILE A 147 36.24 40.61 71.05
N ASP A 148 36.45 40.73 69.74
CA ASP A 148 36.10 41.86 68.89
C ASP A 148 35.66 41.25 67.56
N THR A 149 34.37 40.96 67.43
CA THR A 149 33.80 40.17 66.34
C THR A 149 33.84 40.95 65.01
N ASN A 150 33.57 42.25 65.05
CA ASN A 150 33.58 43.13 63.86
C ASN A 150 34.98 43.75 63.56
N GLY A 151 35.92 43.67 64.50
CA GLY A 151 37.28 44.17 64.34
C GLY A 151 37.41 45.69 64.36
N ASP A 152 36.45 46.41 64.93
CA ASP A 152 36.42 47.87 64.97
C ASP A 152 37.29 48.48 66.10
N GLY A 153 37.75 47.61 67.01
CA GLY A 153 38.58 47.96 68.16
C GLY A 153 37.80 48.22 69.45
N ILE A 154 36.49 48.03 69.47
CA ILE A 154 35.63 47.96 70.66
C ILE A 154 35.33 46.48 70.91
N GLY A 155 35.47 46.00 72.15
CA GLY A 155 35.19 44.60 72.45
C GLY A 155 33.70 44.27 72.55
N ASP A 156 33.32 43.03 72.23
CA ASP A 156 31.94 42.53 72.28
C ASP A 156 31.22 42.74 73.64
N ALA A 157 31.99 42.93 74.73
CA ALA A 157 31.46 43.17 76.07
C ALA A 157 30.98 44.62 76.29
N CYS A 158 31.38 45.55 75.43
CA CYS A 158 31.06 46.97 75.51
C CYS A 158 30.63 47.57 74.16
N ASP A 159 30.62 46.79 73.08
CA ASP A 159 30.09 47.16 71.78
C ASP A 159 28.55 47.04 71.76
N PRO A 160 27.79 48.07 71.31
CA PRO A 160 26.35 47.96 71.08
C PRO A 160 25.93 47.14 69.84
N ASP A 161 26.86 46.85 68.92
CA ASP A 161 26.66 46.18 67.63
C ASP A 161 27.91 45.31 67.33
N ASN A 162 27.95 44.12 67.93
CA ASN A 162 29.18 43.33 68.03
C ASN A 162 29.70 42.82 66.67
N ASP A 163 28.82 42.61 65.70
CA ASP A 163 29.18 42.13 64.37
C ASP A 163 29.19 43.22 63.28
N GLY A 164 28.76 44.44 63.63
CA GLY A 164 28.90 45.64 62.82
C GLY A 164 27.97 45.67 61.61
N ASP A 165 26.85 44.95 61.69
CA ASP A 165 25.90 44.80 60.59
C ASP A 165 24.89 45.97 60.48
N GLY A 166 24.85 46.82 61.53
CA GLY A 166 24.00 47.99 61.64
C GLY A 166 22.73 47.78 62.47
N VAL A 167 22.52 46.60 63.05
CA VAL A 167 21.47 46.25 63.99
C VAL A 167 22.09 46.14 65.40
N ASN A 168 21.48 46.78 66.41
CA ASN A 168 22.04 46.68 67.76
C ASN A 168 21.71 45.31 68.37
N ASN A 169 22.64 44.72 69.12
CA ASN A 169 22.56 43.41 69.79
C ASN A 169 21.21 43.09 70.47
N SER A 170 20.48 44.10 70.96
CA SER A 170 19.19 43.92 71.66
C SER A 170 17.98 43.64 70.75
N GLY A 171 18.11 43.88 69.45
CA GLY A 171 17.08 43.62 68.44
C GLY A 171 17.65 42.90 67.23
N ASP A 172 18.81 42.28 67.43
CA ASP A 172 19.52 41.47 66.47
C ASP A 172 19.22 39.99 66.76
N ASN A 173 18.68 39.27 65.77
CA ASN A 173 18.41 37.84 65.88
C ASN A 173 19.67 36.97 65.66
N CYS A 174 20.78 37.57 65.24
CA CYS A 174 22.12 36.97 65.23
C CYS A 174 23.20 37.91 65.77
N PRO A 175 23.25 38.20 67.10
CA PRO A 175 24.13 39.22 67.72
C PRO A 175 25.66 39.07 67.58
N SER A 176 26.13 38.09 66.80
CA SER A 176 27.54 37.82 66.56
C SER A 176 27.82 37.38 65.12
N VAL A 177 26.81 37.41 64.25
CA VAL A 177 26.90 37.02 62.84
C VAL A 177 26.09 38.01 62.02
N ALA A 178 26.82 38.90 61.33
CA ALA A 178 26.22 40.00 60.59
C ALA A 178 25.15 39.54 59.59
N ASN A 179 23.90 39.96 59.81
CA ASN A 179 22.73 39.71 58.97
C ASN A 179 21.79 40.94 58.96
N PRO A 180 22.15 42.00 58.21
CA PRO A 180 21.45 43.29 58.27
C PRO A 180 19.95 43.26 57.87
N ASP A 181 19.51 42.19 57.20
CA ASP A 181 18.13 41.95 56.77
C ASP A 181 17.29 41.23 57.83
N GLN A 182 17.92 40.59 58.82
CA GLN A 182 17.28 39.97 59.97
C GLN A 182 16.22 38.94 59.56
N THR A 183 16.53 38.15 58.53
CA THR A 183 15.67 37.03 58.13
C THR A 183 15.63 35.99 59.25
N ASP A 184 14.45 35.38 59.40
CA ASP A 184 14.04 34.45 60.46
C ASP A 184 12.85 33.69 59.87
N THR A 185 13.16 32.64 59.12
CA THR A 185 12.21 31.95 58.23
C THR A 185 11.17 31.15 59.03
N ASP A 186 11.57 30.50 60.12
CA ASP A 186 10.68 29.74 60.99
C ASP A 186 10.02 30.58 62.11
N GLY A 187 10.55 31.77 62.39
CA GLY A 187 10.02 32.71 63.37
C GLY A 187 10.31 32.32 64.83
N ASP A 188 11.33 31.50 65.10
CA ASP A 188 11.70 31.09 66.45
C ASP A 188 12.49 32.16 67.23
N GLY A 189 12.99 33.16 66.51
CA GLY A 189 13.73 34.31 67.02
C GLY A 189 15.26 34.18 66.96
N ILE A 190 15.78 33.11 66.37
CA ILE A 190 17.15 32.97 65.87
C ILE A 190 17.09 33.32 64.36
N GLY A 191 18.04 34.11 63.86
CA GLY A 191 18.03 34.47 62.44
C GLY A 191 18.69 33.40 61.57
N ASP A 192 18.27 33.29 60.31
CA ASP A 192 18.77 32.27 59.36
C ASP A 192 20.33 32.24 59.29
N ALA A 193 20.98 33.39 59.42
CA ALA A 193 22.44 33.49 59.37
C ALA A 193 23.15 32.76 60.52
N CYS A 194 22.45 32.48 61.63
CA CYS A 194 22.97 31.83 62.81
C CYS A 194 22.07 30.70 63.35
N ASP A 195 21.02 30.34 62.61
CA ASP A 195 20.27 29.12 62.83
C ASP A 195 21.00 27.93 62.18
N ALA A 196 20.59 26.72 62.54
CA ALA A 196 21.05 25.48 61.95
C ALA A 196 19.91 24.70 61.25
N ASP A 197 18.69 25.22 61.34
CA ASP A 197 17.43 24.68 60.83
C ASP A 197 16.51 25.89 60.54
N ASP A 198 16.77 26.59 59.43
CA ASP A 198 16.19 27.90 59.10
C ASP A 198 14.65 27.84 58.97
N ASP A 199 14.06 26.71 58.62
CA ASP A 199 12.61 26.53 58.46
C ASP A 199 11.91 25.73 59.58
N GLY A 200 12.69 25.24 60.54
CA GLY A 200 12.22 24.61 61.77
C GLY A 200 11.53 23.26 61.56
N ASP A 201 11.81 22.56 60.45
CA ASP A 201 11.17 21.29 60.11
C ASP A 201 11.80 20.07 60.81
N GLY A 202 13.00 20.27 61.40
CA GLY A 202 13.76 19.26 62.13
C GLY A 202 14.92 18.64 61.34
N VAL A 203 15.19 19.08 60.11
CA VAL A 203 16.37 18.75 59.30
C VAL A 203 17.32 19.94 59.34
N ASN A 204 18.64 19.70 59.48
CA ASN A 204 19.59 20.82 59.52
C ASN A 204 19.93 21.28 58.10
N ASP A 205 20.12 22.59 57.87
CA ASP A 205 20.30 23.19 56.53
C ASP A 205 21.41 22.56 55.69
N ASN A 206 22.43 21.99 56.35
CA ASN A 206 23.56 21.35 55.67
C ASN A 206 23.24 19.97 55.08
N THR A 207 22.10 19.41 55.44
CA THR A 207 21.55 18.15 54.95
C THR A 207 20.15 18.31 54.37
N ASP A 208 19.58 19.49 54.52
CA ASP A 208 18.26 19.85 54.03
C ASP A 208 18.32 20.20 52.55
N ASN A 209 17.53 19.50 51.74
CA ASN A 209 17.37 19.78 50.31
C ASN A 209 16.37 20.93 50.04
N CYS A 210 15.71 21.47 51.08
CA CYS A 210 14.89 22.68 51.03
C CYS A 210 15.05 23.58 52.26
N GLN A 211 16.27 24.10 52.47
CA GLN A 211 16.68 24.92 53.62
C GLN A 211 15.69 25.97 54.16
N THR A 212 14.81 26.53 53.33
CA THR A 212 13.87 27.59 53.74
C THR A 212 12.39 27.19 53.60
N SER A 213 12.11 25.92 53.31
CA SER A 213 10.78 25.40 52.96
C SER A 213 10.57 24.04 53.58
N SER A 214 9.83 24.02 54.70
CA SER A 214 9.68 22.81 55.53
C SER A 214 9.30 21.56 54.75
N ASN A 215 10.15 20.54 54.78
CA ASN A 215 10.01 19.25 54.09
C ASN A 215 10.73 18.11 54.83
N ALA A 216 10.33 17.85 56.07
CA ALA A 216 11.00 16.89 56.94
C ALA A 216 11.12 15.43 56.40
N ASP A 217 10.42 15.09 55.33
CA ASP A 217 10.55 13.81 54.62
C ASP A 217 11.68 13.79 53.58
N GLN A 218 12.19 14.95 53.19
CA GLN A 218 13.33 15.16 52.29
C GLN A 218 13.12 14.45 50.95
N THR A 219 11.89 14.52 50.45
CA THR A 219 11.51 14.00 49.14
C THR A 219 12.23 14.81 48.05
N ASP A 220 12.71 14.09 47.05
CA ASP A 220 13.59 14.57 45.97
C ASP A 220 13.40 13.58 44.82
N THR A 221 12.34 13.81 44.04
CA THR A 221 11.79 12.85 43.09
C THR A 221 12.76 12.57 41.94
N ASP A 222 13.47 13.58 41.47
CA ASP A 222 14.45 13.49 40.39
C ASP A 222 15.91 13.27 40.86
N SER A 223 16.15 13.41 42.17
CA SER A 223 17.47 13.27 42.79
C SER A 223 18.51 14.30 42.34
N ASP A 224 18.11 15.52 41.96
CA ASP A 224 19.06 16.59 41.62
C ASP A 224 19.67 17.31 42.84
N GLY A 225 19.08 17.08 44.02
CA GLY A 225 19.49 17.60 45.31
C GLY A 225 18.72 18.84 45.78
N GLN A 226 17.72 19.30 45.02
CA GLN A 226 16.66 20.18 45.45
C GLN A 226 15.43 19.32 45.82
N GLY A 227 14.76 19.61 46.93
CA GLY A 227 13.62 18.80 47.35
C GLY A 227 12.30 19.26 46.72
N ASP A 228 11.33 18.36 46.59
CA ASP A 228 10.02 18.63 45.95
C ASP A 228 9.29 19.86 46.56
N ALA A 229 9.49 20.14 47.85
CA ALA A 229 8.85 21.28 48.52
C ALA A 229 9.36 22.65 48.07
N CYS A 230 10.54 22.69 47.43
CA CYS A 230 11.19 23.89 46.95
C CYS A 230 11.64 23.79 45.49
N ASP A 231 11.43 22.65 44.83
CA ASP A 231 11.49 22.53 43.39
C ASP A 231 10.24 23.11 42.73
N SER A 232 10.33 23.36 41.42
CA SER A 232 9.22 23.79 40.58
C SER A 232 8.92 22.81 39.46
N ASP A 233 9.72 21.75 39.34
CA ASP A 233 9.70 20.68 38.35
C ASP A 233 10.24 19.42 39.05
N ASP A 234 9.43 18.84 39.93
CA ASP A 234 9.85 17.82 40.91
C ASP A 234 10.49 16.56 40.27
N ASP A 235 10.12 16.22 39.04
CA ASP A 235 10.66 15.06 38.30
C ASP A 235 11.62 15.44 37.15
N ASN A 236 11.83 16.74 36.93
CA ASN A 236 12.74 17.34 35.97
C ASN A 236 12.48 16.90 34.51
N ASP A 237 11.22 16.67 34.15
CA ASP A 237 10.79 16.33 32.80
C ASP A 237 10.79 17.54 31.84
N GLY A 238 10.87 18.75 32.41
CA GLY A 238 10.88 20.02 31.71
C GLY A 238 9.52 20.72 31.66
N VAL A 239 8.54 20.28 32.46
CA VAL A 239 7.22 20.88 32.64
C VAL A 239 7.02 21.23 34.12
N ASP A 240 6.96 22.54 34.43
CA ASP A 240 6.74 22.97 35.82
C ASP A 240 5.46 22.35 36.46
N ASP A 241 5.50 21.97 37.75
CA ASP A 241 4.45 21.19 38.47
C ASP A 241 3.02 21.77 38.34
N GLY A 242 2.93 23.10 38.19
CA GLY A 242 1.65 23.80 38.05
C GLY A 242 0.97 23.60 36.69
N ALA A 243 1.71 23.15 35.69
CA ALA A 243 1.25 22.80 34.35
C ALA A 243 1.35 21.30 34.07
N ASP A 244 2.10 20.57 34.90
CA ASP A 244 2.31 19.14 34.80
C ASP A 244 1.06 18.35 35.23
N ASN A 245 0.60 17.45 34.36
CA ASN A 245 -0.49 16.51 34.65
C ASN A 245 -0.02 15.23 35.39
N CYS A 246 1.28 15.03 35.54
CA CYS A 246 1.91 14.05 36.41
C CYS A 246 3.15 14.59 37.15
N PRO A 247 2.98 15.52 38.12
CA PRO A 247 4.08 16.26 38.77
C PRO A 247 5.19 15.46 39.46
N LEU A 248 5.13 14.13 39.49
CA LEU A 248 6.12 13.27 40.17
C LEU A 248 6.58 12.12 39.24
N VAL A 249 6.20 12.13 37.97
CA VAL A 249 6.47 11.07 37.00
C VAL A 249 6.79 11.66 35.63
N ASP A 250 8.09 11.63 35.28
CA ASP A 250 8.64 12.14 34.01
C ASP A 250 7.78 11.78 32.78
N ASN A 251 7.04 12.77 32.28
CA ASN A 251 6.10 12.62 31.17
C ASN A 251 6.06 13.89 30.28
N PRO A 252 7.16 14.22 29.59
CA PRO A 252 7.36 15.53 28.94
C PRO A 252 6.43 15.80 27.75
N LEU A 253 5.66 14.79 27.34
CA LEU A 253 4.64 14.89 26.30
C LEU A 253 3.28 15.30 26.85
N GLN A 254 3.05 15.15 28.16
CA GLN A 254 1.83 15.56 28.85
C GLN A 254 0.59 14.95 28.18
N THR A 255 0.70 13.69 27.77
CA THR A 255 -0.42 12.92 27.21
C THR A 255 -1.46 12.73 28.30
N ASP A 256 -2.73 12.88 27.92
CA ASP A 256 -3.92 12.80 28.77
C ASP A 256 -5.04 12.33 27.84
N THR A 257 -5.22 11.02 27.77
CA THR A 257 -6.03 10.34 26.75
C THR A 257 -7.53 10.59 26.96
N ASP A 258 -8.00 10.60 28.21
CA ASP A 258 -9.41 10.86 28.55
C ASP A 258 -9.73 12.36 28.82
N GLY A 259 -8.70 13.18 29.04
CA GLY A 259 -8.81 14.62 29.25
C GLY A 259 -9.27 14.99 30.67
N ASP A 260 -9.10 14.13 31.67
CA ASP A 260 -9.52 14.39 33.05
C ASP A 260 -8.54 15.28 33.84
N GLY A 261 -7.33 15.46 33.30
CA GLY A 261 -6.26 16.26 33.85
C GLY A 261 -5.22 15.49 34.68
N ILE A 262 -5.31 14.17 34.75
CA ILE A 262 -4.26 13.24 35.15
C ILE A 262 -3.60 12.73 33.86
N GLY A 263 -2.27 12.75 33.77
CA GLY A 263 -1.60 12.28 32.56
C GLY A 263 -1.49 10.75 32.51
N ASP A 264 -1.40 10.19 31.30
CA ASP A 264 -1.30 8.73 31.08
C ASP A 264 -0.13 8.08 31.83
N ALA A 265 0.91 8.85 32.18
CA ALA A 265 2.07 8.33 32.93
C ALA A 265 1.75 8.02 34.41
N CYS A 266 0.71 8.62 34.95
CA CYS A 266 0.33 8.53 36.36
C CYS A 266 -1.17 8.26 36.58
N ASP A 267 -1.94 8.13 35.50
CA ASP A 267 -3.28 7.56 35.54
C ASP A 267 -3.21 6.03 35.69
N ASN A 268 -4.33 5.42 36.07
CA ASN A 268 -4.49 3.96 36.10
C ASN A 268 -5.66 3.51 35.21
N ASP A 269 -6.30 4.43 34.49
CA ASP A 269 -7.47 4.26 33.61
C ASP A 269 -7.36 5.34 32.50
N ASP A 270 -6.33 5.20 31.65
CA ASP A 270 -5.86 6.24 30.71
C ASP A 270 -6.97 6.75 29.77
N ASP A 271 -7.97 5.92 29.44
CA ASP A 271 -9.08 6.27 28.55
C ASP A 271 -10.43 6.54 29.26
N GLY A 272 -10.44 6.45 30.60
CA GLY A 272 -11.56 6.80 31.46
C GLY A 272 -12.82 5.94 31.25
N ASP A 273 -12.66 4.72 30.76
CA ASP A 273 -13.77 3.81 30.45
C ASP A 273 -14.27 3.03 31.70
N GLY A 274 -13.46 3.04 32.77
CA GLY A 274 -13.73 2.39 34.04
C GLY A 274 -13.05 1.03 34.23
N VAL A 275 -12.10 0.67 33.36
CA VAL A 275 -11.30 -0.54 33.42
C VAL A 275 -9.82 -0.17 33.60
N ASP A 276 -9.22 -0.52 34.74
CA ASP A 276 -7.82 -0.17 34.99
C ASP A 276 -6.86 -0.70 33.89
N ASP A 277 -5.86 0.08 33.43
CA ASP A 277 -4.99 -0.26 32.27
C ASP A 277 -4.32 -1.64 32.36
N GLY A 278 -4.02 -2.10 33.59
CA GLY A 278 -3.41 -3.40 33.83
C GLY A 278 -4.32 -4.59 33.53
N VAL A 279 -5.61 -4.37 33.33
CA VAL A 279 -6.60 -5.37 32.90
C VAL A 279 -7.34 -4.98 31.63
N ASP A 280 -7.23 -3.72 31.20
CA ASP A 280 -7.82 -3.20 29.98
C ASP A 280 -7.15 -3.79 28.74
N ASN A 281 -7.93 -4.45 27.88
CA ASN A 281 -7.45 -4.95 26.59
C ASN A 281 -7.37 -3.86 25.50
N CYS A 282 -7.79 -2.62 25.79
CA CYS A 282 -7.62 -1.44 24.97
C CYS A 282 -7.35 -0.17 25.81
N ALA A 283 -6.29 -0.17 26.64
CA ALA A 283 -5.95 0.91 27.58
C ALA A 283 -5.94 2.38 27.06
N TYR A 284 -5.98 2.62 25.75
CA TYR A 284 -6.01 3.97 25.17
C TYR A 284 -7.29 4.27 24.37
N VAL A 285 -8.26 3.36 24.35
CA VAL A 285 -9.49 3.46 23.56
C VAL A 285 -10.68 2.82 24.27
N ALA A 286 -11.52 3.68 24.84
CA ALA A 286 -12.62 3.27 25.71
C ALA A 286 -13.49 2.14 25.14
N ASN A 287 -13.44 0.97 25.79
CA ASN A 287 -14.23 -0.22 25.50
C ASN A 287 -14.69 -0.93 26.82
N PRO A 288 -15.66 -0.36 27.57
CA PRO A 288 -16.04 -0.87 28.89
C PRO A 288 -16.61 -2.29 28.90
N ASP A 289 -16.92 -2.86 27.73
CA ASP A 289 -17.40 -4.23 27.56
C ASP A 289 -16.29 -5.26 27.38
N GLN A 290 -15.05 -4.82 27.11
CA GLN A 290 -13.84 -5.64 27.04
C GLN A 290 -14.04 -6.84 26.11
N ILE A 291 -14.73 -6.62 24.98
CA ILE A 291 -14.93 -7.65 23.97
C ILE A 291 -13.59 -7.87 23.27
N ASP A 292 -13.22 -9.13 23.18
CA ASP A 292 -12.01 -9.68 22.55
C ASP A 292 -12.47 -11.02 21.98
N LEU A 293 -12.85 -10.99 20.70
CA LEU A 293 -13.56 -12.09 20.07
C LEU A 293 -12.63 -13.24 19.71
N ASP A 294 -11.40 -12.95 19.29
CA ASP A 294 -10.39 -13.93 18.89
C ASP A 294 -9.56 -14.46 20.08
N GLY A 295 -9.58 -13.75 21.21
CA GLY A 295 -8.98 -14.13 22.48
C GLY A 295 -7.48 -13.88 22.56
N ASP A 296 -6.94 -12.98 21.75
CA ASP A 296 -5.50 -12.69 21.68
C ASP A 296 -5.01 -11.76 22.81
N GLY A 297 -5.95 -11.08 23.48
CA GLY A 297 -5.71 -10.15 24.59
C GLY A 297 -5.73 -8.68 24.20
N ILE A 298 -6.03 -8.34 22.95
CA ILE A 298 -6.33 -6.99 22.43
C ILE A 298 -7.85 -6.91 22.24
N GLY A 299 -8.50 -5.81 22.63
CA GLY A 299 -9.95 -5.69 22.48
C GLY A 299 -10.36 -5.30 21.06
N ASP A 300 -11.52 -5.78 20.59
CA ASP A 300 -12.04 -5.58 19.22
C ASP A 300 -12.01 -4.11 18.74
N VAL A 301 -12.09 -3.14 19.67
CA VAL A 301 -12.12 -1.70 19.36
C VAL A 301 -10.75 -1.13 19.00
N CYS A 302 -9.67 -1.74 19.50
CA CYS A 302 -8.28 -1.36 19.25
C CYS A 302 -7.47 -2.46 18.54
N ASP A 303 -8.14 -3.55 18.20
CA ASP A 303 -7.60 -4.69 17.46
C ASP A 303 -7.69 -4.44 15.95
N SER A 304 -6.55 -4.63 15.27
CA SER A 304 -6.42 -4.45 13.83
C SER A 304 -6.65 -5.73 13.03
N ASP A 305 -6.68 -6.86 13.72
CA ASP A 305 -6.59 -8.22 13.22
C ASP A 305 -7.72 -9.11 13.74
N VAL A 306 -8.83 -8.49 14.17
CA VAL A 306 -10.07 -9.16 14.60
C VAL A 306 -10.43 -10.30 13.64
N ASP A 307 -10.42 -11.54 14.12
CA ASP A 307 -10.84 -12.75 13.38
C ASP A 307 -12.08 -13.36 14.06
N ARG A 308 -13.28 -12.99 13.59
CA ARG A 308 -14.52 -13.39 14.29
C ARG A 308 -14.77 -14.89 14.30
N ASP A 309 -14.40 -15.59 13.24
CA ASP A 309 -14.73 -17.00 13.05
C ASP A 309 -13.55 -17.95 13.30
N HIS A 310 -12.39 -17.38 13.59
CA HIS A 310 -11.15 -18.02 14.01
C HIS A 310 -10.59 -18.98 12.96
N ASP A 311 -10.67 -18.59 11.69
CA ASP A 311 -10.16 -19.37 10.58
C ASP A 311 -8.70 -19.05 10.23
N GLY A 312 -8.15 -17.98 10.81
CA GLY A 312 -6.80 -17.49 10.60
C GLY A 312 -6.67 -16.39 9.54
N VAL A 313 -7.79 -15.79 9.12
CA VAL A 313 -7.85 -14.61 8.25
C VAL A 313 -8.63 -13.51 8.96
N ASP A 314 -7.97 -12.37 9.18
CA ASP A 314 -8.60 -11.24 9.89
C ASP A 314 -9.77 -10.65 9.08
N ASP A 315 -10.84 -10.26 9.76
CA ASP A 315 -12.08 -9.69 9.23
C ASP A 315 -11.92 -8.68 8.07
N PRO A 316 -10.98 -7.71 8.11
CA PRO A 316 -10.82 -6.76 7.01
C PRO A 316 -10.32 -7.41 5.71
N ASN A 317 -9.70 -8.57 5.82
CA ASN A 317 -9.13 -9.37 4.73
C ASN A 317 -9.91 -10.67 4.49
N ASP A 318 -10.93 -10.95 5.31
CA ASP A 318 -11.79 -12.12 5.22
C ASP A 318 -12.99 -11.84 4.31
N ASN A 319 -13.13 -12.60 3.22
CA ASN A 319 -14.27 -12.54 2.31
C ASN A 319 -15.50 -13.31 2.81
N CYS A 320 -15.39 -14.00 3.95
CA CYS A 320 -16.50 -14.53 4.73
C CYS A 320 -16.34 -14.30 6.25
N PRO A 321 -16.41 -13.04 6.76
CA PRO A 321 -16.11 -12.66 8.17
C PRO A 321 -16.94 -13.30 9.30
N ASP A 322 -17.83 -14.23 8.99
CA ASP A 322 -18.67 -14.93 9.96
C ASP A 322 -18.65 -16.46 9.73
N VAL A 323 -17.94 -16.96 8.71
CA VAL A 323 -17.94 -18.37 8.29
C VAL A 323 -16.55 -18.82 7.82
N ALA A 324 -15.86 -19.54 8.72
CA ALA A 324 -14.50 -20.00 8.51
C ALA A 324 -14.23 -20.63 7.13
N ASN A 325 -13.38 -19.97 6.36
CA ASN A 325 -12.91 -20.33 5.02
C ASN A 325 -11.43 -19.92 4.82
N PRO A 326 -10.46 -20.58 5.48
CA PRO A 326 -9.06 -20.15 5.46
C PRO A 326 -8.38 -20.08 4.07
N SER A 327 -9.01 -20.67 3.04
CA SER A 327 -8.54 -20.60 1.66
C SER A 327 -8.92 -19.31 0.94
N GLN A 328 -9.94 -18.59 1.44
CA GLN A 328 -10.45 -17.35 0.85
C GLN A 328 -10.79 -17.51 -0.63
N ASP A 329 -11.31 -18.67 -1.01
CA ASP A 329 -11.73 -18.94 -2.38
C ASP A 329 -12.91 -18.01 -2.72
N ASP A 330 -12.79 -17.29 -3.83
CA ASP A 330 -13.76 -16.34 -4.39
C ASP A 330 -13.66 -16.48 -5.91
N ARG A 331 -14.51 -17.36 -6.48
CA ARG A 331 -14.38 -17.77 -7.89
C ARG A 331 -14.74 -16.68 -8.88
N ASP A 332 -15.67 -15.80 -8.55
CA ASP A 332 -16.12 -14.72 -9.42
C ASP A 332 -15.46 -13.37 -9.13
N GLY A 333 -14.76 -13.25 -8.00
CA GLY A 333 -14.02 -12.06 -7.62
C GLY A 333 -14.91 -10.90 -7.17
N ASP A 334 -16.13 -11.17 -6.70
CA ASP A 334 -17.05 -10.14 -6.22
C ASP A 334 -16.76 -9.66 -4.79
N GLY A 335 -15.86 -10.36 -4.10
CA GLY A 335 -15.43 -10.08 -2.73
C GLY A 335 -16.22 -10.81 -1.65
N ILE A 336 -17.12 -11.73 -2.02
CA ILE A 336 -17.80 -12.68 -1.13
C ILE A 336 -17.17 -14.06 -1.35
N GLY A 337 -16.71 -14.73 -0.30
CA GLY A 337 -16.10 -16.05 -0.44
C GLY A 337 -17.11 -17.15 -0.76
N ASP A 338 -16.68 -18.17 -1.51
CA ASP A 338 -17.51 -19.29 -1.98
C ASP A 338 -18.32 -19.98 -0.85
N VAL A 339 -17.81 -19.95 0.39
CA VAL A 339 -18.44 -20.63 1.52
C VAL A 339 -19.66 -19.87 2.04
N CYS A 340 -19.69 -18.55 1.83
CA CYS A 340 -20.76 -17.66 2.24
C CYS A 340 -21.52 -17.02 1.07
N ASP A 341 -21.08 -17.24 -0.16
CA ASP A 341 -21.82 -16.93 -1.38
C ASP A 341 -22.95 -17.95 -1.63
N THR A 342 -23.98 -17.49 -2.32
CA THR A 342 -25.11 -18.31 -2.79
C THR A 342 -25.09 -18.55 -4.30
N ASP A 343 -24.20 -17.89 -5.03
CA ASP A 343 -24.06 -17.89 -6.50
C ASP A 343 -22.57 -17.69 -6.84
N ASN A 344 -21.74 -18.73 -6.67
CA ASN A 344 -20.26 -18.59 -6.65
C ASN A 344 -19.63 -18.18 -7.98
N ASP A 345 -20.38 -18.17 -9.09
CA ASP A 345 -19.90 -17.75 -10.40
C ASP A 345 -20.64 -16.52 -10.95
N ASN A 346 -21.55 -15.96 -10.14
CA ASN A 346 -22.31 -14.75 -10.42
C ASN A 346 -23.04 -14.75 -11.77
N ASP A 347 -23.51 -15.92 -12.23
CA ASP A 347 -24.25 -16.05 -13.48
C ASP A 347 -25.75 -15.72 -13.34
N GLY A 348 -26.20 -15.54 -12.09
CA GLY A 348 -27.56 -15.19 -11.70
C GLY A 348 -28.43 -16.40 -11.32
N ILE A 349 -27.85 -17.59 -11.17
CA ILE A 349 -28.51 -18.83 -10.75
C ILE A 349 -27.86 -19.33 -9.46
N ASP A 350 -28.61 -19.32 -8.34
CA ASP A 350 -28.08 -19.85 -7.06
C ASP A 350 -27.48 -21.28 -7.20
N ASP A 351 -26.34 -21.56 -6.56
CA ASP A 351 -25.57 -22.83 -6.63
C ASP A 351 -26.43 -24.11 -6.54
N GLY A 352 -27.50 -24.06 -5.73
CA GLY A 352 -28.37 -25.21 -5.51
C GLY A 352 -29.35 -25.50 -6.66
N ALA A 353 -29.51 -24.56 -7.58
CA ALA A 353 -30.32 -24.66 -8.79
C ALA A 353 -29.46 -24.70 -10.06
N ASP A 354 -28.20 -24.30 -9.96
CA ASP A 354 -27.22 -24.26 -11.03
C ASP A 354 -26.71 -25.67 -11.42
N ASN A 355 -26.69 -25.98 -12.71
CA ASN A 355 -26.08 -27.20 -13.25
C ASN A 355 -24.56 -27.07 -13.51
N CYS A 356 -23.99 -25.88 -13.36
CA CYS A 356 -22.56 -25.59 -13.30
C CYS A 356 -22.19 -24.59 -12.18
N PRO A 357 -22.31 -24.94 -10.88
CA PRO A 357 -22.20 -24.03 -9.72
C PRO A 357 -20.88 -23.27 -9.51
N THR A 358 -19.95 -23.36 -10.44
CA THR A 358 -18.61 -22.76 -10.38
C THR A 358 -18.17 -22.24 -11.75
N THR A 359 -19.03 -22.26 -12.76
CA THR A 359 -18.71 -21.90 -14.14
C THR A 359 -19.92 -21.25 -14.78
N ALA A 360 -19.87 -19.93 -14.85
CA ALA A 360 -21.01 -19.11 -15.23
C ALA A 360 -21.66 -19.55 -16.54
N ASN A 361 -22.93 -19.94 -16.46
CA ASN A 361 -23.69 -20.47 -17.58
C ASN A 361 -25.18 -20.13 -17.46
N GLY A 362 -25.53 -18.85 -17.34
CA GLY A 362 -26.92 -18.44 -17.05
C GLY A 362 -28.01 -18.88 -18.05
N SER A 363 -27.66 -19.51 -19.19
CA SER A 363 -28.59 -20.22 -20.08
C SER A 363 -29.04 -21.58 -19.52
N GLN A 364 -28.23 -22.20 -18.64
CA GLN A 364 -28.38 -23.53 -18.07
C GLN A 364 -28.57 -24.58 -19.17
N ALA A 365 -27.78 -24.46 -20.24
CA ALA A 365 -27.73 -25.44 -21.31
C ALA A 365 -27.20 -26.79 -20.77
N ASP A 366 -27.73 -27.88 -21.31
CA ASP A 366 -27.56 -29.27 -20.85
C ASP A 366 -28.10 -30.14 -22.00
N ASN A 367 -27.28 -30.29 -23.04
CA ASN A 367 -27.67 -30.81 -24.35
C ASN A 367 -28.06 -32.30 -24.30
N ASP A 368 -27.36 -33.09 -23.48
CA ASP A 368 -27.64 -34.50 -23.25
C ASP A 368 -28.63 -34.80 -22.10
N MET A 369 -28.95 -33.79 -21.28
CA MET A 369 -29.83 -33.87 -20.12
C MET A 369 -29.32 -34.80 -19.00
N ASP A 370 -27.99 -34.91 -18.83
CA ASP A 370 -27.37 -35.71 -17.79
C ASP A 370 -27.39 -35.00 -16.41
N GLY A 371 -27.57 -33.67 -16.43
CA GLY A 371 -27.69 -32.80 -15.26
C GLY A 371 -26.42 -32.02 -14.92
N THR A 372 -25.34 -32.22 -15.67
CA THR A 372 -24.19 -31.32 -15.78
C THR A 372 -24.50 -30.33 -16.92
N GLY A 373 -24.17 -29.05 -16.76
CA GLY A 373 -24.41 -28.09 -17.85
C GLY A 373 -23.28 -28.07 -18.87
N ASP A 374 -23.60 -27.73 -20.12
CA ASP A 374 -22.62 -27.73 -21.24
C ASP A 374 -21.35 -26.91 -20.92
N ALA A 375 -21.45 -25.87 -20.09
CA ALA A 375 -20.31 -25.03 -19.73
C ALA A 375 -19.28 -25.73 -18.82
N CYS A 376 -19.69 -26.78 -18.12
CA CYS A 376 -18.88 -27.53 -17.16
C CYS A 376 -18.92 -29.05 -17.38
N ASP A 377 -19.56 -29.47 -18.47
CA ASP A 377 -19.40 -30.80 -19.02
C ASP A 377 -18.19 -30.81 -19.96
N SER A 378 -17.70 -32.01 -20.26
CA SER A 378 -16.59 -32.24 -21.19
C SER A 378 -16.99 -33.07 -22.39
N ASP A 379 -18.25 -33.52 -22.43
CA ASP A 379 -18.85 -34.42 -23.43
C ASP A 379 -20.36 -34.07 -23.52
N ASP A 380 -20.66 -32.90 -24.09
CA ASP A 380 -21.96 -32.21 -24.06
C ASP A 380 -23.13 -33.01 -24.69
N ASP A 381 -22.83 -34.01 -25.52
CA ASP A 381 -23.81 -34.90 -26.15
C ASP A 381 -23.70 -36.37 -25.69
N ASN A 382 -22.74 -36.66 -24.81
CA ASN A 382 -22.49 -37.96 -24.19
C ASN A 382 -22.26 -39.09 -25.22
N ASP A 383 -21.64 -38.78 -26.36
CA ASP A 383 -21.30 -39.72 -27.42
C ASP A 383 -20.04 -40.56 -27.10
N GLY A 384 -19.25 -40.07 -26.14
CA GLY A 384 -18.00 -40.66 -25.66
C GLY A 384 -16.72 -40.07 -26.25
N VAL A 385 -16.80 -38.93 -26.93
CA VAL A 385 -15.71 -38.12 -27.45
C VAL A 385 -15.76 -36.74 -26.80
N ASP A 386 -14.74 -36.39 -26.01
CA ASP A 386 -14.71 -35.09 -25.33
C ASP A 386 -14.80 -33.90 -26.33
N ASP A 387 -15.53 -32.83 -26.00
CA ASP A 387 -15.89 -31.71 -26.91
C ASP A 387 -14.70 -31.13 -27.68
N GLY A 388 -13.54 -31.01 -27.01
CA GLY A 388 -12.33 -30.47 -27.62
C GLY A 388 -11.70 -31.37 -28.70
N SER A 389 -12.16 -32.60 -28.84
CA SER A 389 -11.77 -33.57 -29.87
C SER A 389 -12.95 -34.02 -30.74
N ASP A 390 -14.15 -33.50 -30.46
CA ASP A 390 -15.39 -33.84 -31.14
C ASP A 390 -15.62 -32.90 -32.32
N ASN A 391 -15.83 -33.46 -33.51
CA ASN A 391 -16.18 -32.70 -34.70
C ASN A 391 -17.68 -32.35 -34.80
N CYS A 392 -18.51 -32.85 -33.87
CA CYS A 392 -19.89 -32.45 -33.62
C CYS A 392 -20.24 -32.40 -32.11
N PRO A 393 -19.67 -31.47 -31.33
CA PRO A 393 -19.79 -31.44 -29.85
C PRO A 393 -21.20 -31.40 -29.25
N MET A 394 -22.24 -31.28 -30.06
CA MET A 394 -23.63 -31.17 -29.62
C MET A 394 -24.52 -32.26 -30.22
N VAL A 395 -23.97 -33.18 -31.02
CA VAL A 395 -24.72 -34.17 -31.81
C VAL A 395 -24.02 -35.53 -31.83
N ASP A 396 -24.53 -36.46 -31.01
CA ASP A 396 -23.98 -37.82 -30.82
C ASP A 396 -23.52 -38.49 -32.13
N ASN A 397 -22.21 -38.54 -32.34
CA ASN A 397 -21.56 -39.09 -33.51
C ASN A 397 -20.25 -39.85 -33.19
N PRO A 398 -20.28 -40.97 -32.43
CA PRO A 398 -19.09 -41.58 -31.80
C PRO A 398 -18.04 -42.14 -32.78
N LEU A 399 -18.34 -42.11 -34.08
CA LEU A 399 -17.46 -42.52 -35.16
C LEU A 399 -16.65 -41.37 -35.76
N GLN A 400 -17.01 -40.11 -35.48
CA GLN A 400 -16.28 -38.91 -35.88
C GLN A 400 -15.97 -38.94 -37.39
N ILE A 401 -17.00 -39.23 -38.18
CA ILE A 401 -16.90 -39.26 -39.64
C ILE A 401 -16.93 -37.81 -40.11
N ASP A 402 -16.05 -37.47 -41.05
CA ASP A 402 -15.83 -36.17 -41.65
C ASP A 402 -15.39 -36.47 -43.10
N THR A 403 -16.34 -36.41 -44.02
CA THR A 403 -16.19 -36.93 -45.38
C THR A 403 -15.35 -36.00 -46.27
N ASP A 404 -15.43 -34.68 -46.10
CA ASP A 404 -14.67 -33.70 -46.87
C ASP A 404 -13.37 -33.22 -46.17
N GLY A 405 -13.25 -33.47 -44.86
CA GLY A 405 -12.08 -33.14 -44.05
C GLY A 405 -12.02 -31.68 -43.60
N ASP A 406 -13.13 -30.95 -43.56
CA ASP A 406 -13.18 -29.55 -43.13
C ASP A 406 -13.13 -29.36 -41.59
N GLY A 407 -13.33 -30.46 -40.85
CA GLY A 407 -13.31 -30.50 -39.39
C GLY A 407 -14.68 -30.43 -38.72
N ILE A 408 -15.77 -30.36 -39.49
CA ILE A 408 -17.15 -30.56 -39.06
C ILE A 408 -17.52 -32.02 -39.38
N GLY A 409 -18.19 -32.71 -38.45
CA GLY A 409 -18.57 -34.10 -38.70
C GLY A 409 -19.86 -34.24 -39.51
N ASP A 410 -19.99 -35.32 -40.28
CA ASP A 410 -21.18 -35.62 -41.12
C ASP A 410 -22.52 -35.60 -40.33
N ALA A 411 -22.48 -35.71 -38.99
CA ALA A 411 -23.68 -35.67 -38.16
C ALA A 411 -24.24 -34.25 -37.96
N CYS A 412 -23.40 -33.24 -38.10
CA CYS A 412 -23.70 -31.83 -37.88
C CYS A 412 -23.27 -30.92 -39.05
N ASP A 413 -22.64 -31.49 -40.07
CA ASP A 413 -22.45 -30.87 -41.37
C ASP A 413 -23.77 -30.84 -42.15
N SER A 414 -23.87 -29.90 -43.07
CA SER A 414 -24.97 -29.76 -44.02
C SER A 414 -24.58 -30.08 -45.46
N ASP A 415 -23.28 -30.26 -45.74
CA ASP A 415 -22.69 -30.54 -47.05
C ASP A 415 -21.51 -31.51 -46.86
N ASP A 416 -21.80 -32.78 -46.51
CA ASP A 416 -20.84 -33.77 -46.02
C ASP A 416 -19.62 -33.98 -46.96
N ASP A 417 -19.75 -33.72 -48.27
CA ASP A 417 -18.67 -33.91 -49.24
C ASP A 417 -18.05 -32.62 -49.80
N GLY A 418 -18.52 -31.47 -49.32
CA GLY A 418 -17.94 -30.15 -49.59
C GLY A 418 -18.01 -29.73 -51.06
N ASP A 419 -18.99 -30.22 -51.82
CA ASP A 419 -19.13 -29.92 -53.25
C ASP A 419 -19.91 -28.61 -53.53
N GLY A 420 -20.52 -28.03 -52.49
CA GLY A 420 -21.31 -26.82 -52.53
C GLY A 420 -22.81 -27.05 -52.69
N VAL A 421 -23.30 -28.27 -52.49
CA VAL A 421 -24.72 -28.65 -52.55
C VAL A 421 -25.13 -29.33 -51.24
N ASP A 422 -25.94 -28.67 -50.41
CA ASP A 422 -26.41 -29.25 -49.15
C ASP A 422 -26.97 -30.69 -49.31
N ASP A 423 -26.71 -31.62 -48.38
CA ASP A 423 -27.06 -33.05 -48.45
C ASP A 423 -28.53 -33.32 -48.80
N GLY A 424 -29.42 -32.44 -48.33
CA GLY A 424 -30.85 -32.53 -48.57
C GLY A 424 -31.26 -32.30 -50.03
N SER A 425 -30.39 -31.68 -50.82
CA SER A 425 -30.53 -31.38 -52.24
C SER A 425 -29.53 -32.11 -53.12
N ASP A 426 -28.50 -32.70 -52.53
CA ASP A 426 -27.45 -33.44 -53.21
C ASP A 426 -27.91 -34.84 -53.63
N ASN A 427 -27.68 -35.19 -54.91
CA ASN A 427 -27.93 -36.51 -55.45
C ASN A 427 -26.79 -37.52 -55.21
N CYS A 428 -25.65 -37.06 -54.66
CA CYS A 428 -24.54 -37.85 -54.15
C CYS A 428 -23.95 -37.29 -52.84
N PRO A 429 -24.68 -37.27 -51.71
CA PRO A 429 -24.29 -36.60 -50.45
C PRO A 429 -22.96 -36.99 -49.77
N LEU A 430 -22.15 -37.88 -50.35
CA LEU A 430 -20.88 -38.33 -49.78
C LEU A 430 -19.79 -38.41 -50.87
N VAL A 431 -20.06 -37.92 -52.08
CA VAL A 431 -19.18 -38.01 -53.25
C VAL A 431 -19.31 -36.74 -54.10
N ALA A 432 -18.38 -35.81 -53.87
CA ALA A 432 -18.43 -34.49 -54.47
C ALA A 432 -18.68 -34.50 -55.99
N ASN A 433 -19.79 -33.92 -56.40
CA ASN A 433 -20.23 -33.79 -57.77
C ASN A 433 -20.98 -32.46 -58.02
N PRO A 434 -20.29 -31.30 -57.97
CA PRO A 434 -20.94 -29.97 -57.98
C PRO A 434 -21.85 -29.69 -59.18
N GLY A 435 -21.68 -30.46 -60.26
CA GLY A 435 -22.51 -30.41 -61.47
C GLY A 435 -23.85 -31.15 -61.37
N GLN A 436 -24.07 -31.95 -60.32
CA GLN A 436 -25.29 -32.71 -60.02
C GLN A 436 -25.81 -33.47 -61.25
N ALA A 437 -24.89 -34.06 -62.02
CA ALA A 437 -25.24 -34.85 -63.19
C ALA A 437 -26.03 -36.10 -62.76
N ASP A 438 -27.11 -36.40 -63.48
CA ASP A 438 -28.05 -37.50 -63.25
C ASP A 438 -28.62 -37.88 -64.62
N SER A 439 -27.88 -38.73 -65.33
CA SER A 439 -28.05 -38.99 -66.75
C SER A 439 -29.31 -39.81 -67.06
N ASP A 440 -29.76 -40.66 -66.13
CA ASP A 440 -30.98 -41.47 -66.27
C ASP A 440 -32.21 -40.85 -65.56
N GLY A 441 -32.00 -39.88 -64.66
CA GLY A 441 -33.04 -39.14 -63.95
C GLY A 441 -33.68 -39.91 -62.80
N ASP A 442 -32.98 -40.89 -62.21
CA ASP A 442 -33.49 -41.70 -61.10
C ASP A 442 -33.32 -41.05 -59.72
N GLY A 443 -32.50 -39.98 -59.65
CA GLY A 443 -32.22 -39.19 -58.46
C GLY A 443 -30.95 -39.59 -57.70
N ILE A 444 -30.14 -40.52 -58.24
CA ILE A 444 -28.77 -40.80 -57.81
C ILE A 444 -27.83 -40.11 -58.82
N GLY A 445 -26.85 -39.36 -58.35
CA GLY A 445 -25.95 -38.67 -59.27
C GLY A 445 -24.95 -39.60 -59.95
N ASP A 446 -24.51 -39.22 -61.16
CA ASP A 446 -23.59 -40.00 -62.00
C ASP A 446 -22.25 -40.34 -61.29
N ALA A 447 -21.87 -39.57 -60.27
CA ALA A 447 -20.64 -39.77 -59.51
C ALA A 447 -20.72 -40.92 -58.50
N CYS A 448 -21.93 -41.22 -58.00
CA CYS A 448 -22.20 -42.25 -56.99
C CYS A 448 -23.14 -43.35 -57.49
N ASP A 449 -23.64 -43.24 -58.72
CA ASP A 449 -24.34 -44.30 -59.43
C ASP A 449 -23.33 -45.24 -60.14
N ASN A 450 -23.72 -46.51 -60.31
CA ASN A 450 -22.94 -47.52 -61.01
C ASN A 450 -23.57 -47.92 -62.36
N ASP A 451 -24.67 -47.28 -62.78
CA ASP A 451 -25.40 -47.52 -64.04
C ASP A 451 -25.99 -46.19 -64.54
N ASN A 452 -25.12 -45.24 -64.91
CA ASN A 452 -25.45 -43.83 -65.10
C ASN A 452 -26.53 -43.56 -66.15
N ASP A 453 -26.74 -44.46 -67.11
CA ASP A 453 -27.74 -44.32 -68.16
C ASP A 453 -28.96 -45.26 -68.00
N GLY A 454 -29.00 -46.01 -66.91
CA GLY A 454 -30.09 -46.91 -66.52
C GLY A 454 -30.38 -48.03 -67.53
N ASP A 455 -29.39 -48.42 -68.33
CA ASP A 455 -29.54 -49.44 -69.37
C ASP A 455 -29.47 -50.88 -68.84
N GLY A 456 -28.97 -51.04 -67.62
CA GLY A 456 -28.80 -52.30 -66.91
C GLY A 456 -27.40 -52.90 -67.02
N THR A 457 -26.43 -52.11 -67.52
CA THR A 457 -25.02 -52.47 -67.64
C THR A 457 -24.22 -51.57 -66.70
N ASP A 458 -23.44 -52.18 -65.82
CA ASP A 458 -22.61 -51.44 -64.86
C ASP A 458 -21.54 -50.62 -65.60
N ASP A 459 -21.40 -49.34 -65.28
CA ASP A 459 -20.47 -48.37 -65.87
C ASP A 459 -19.06 -48.94 -66.07
N SER A 460 -18.60 -49.76 -65.13
CA SER A 460 -17.27 -50.37 -65.16
C SER A 460 -17.04 -51.34 -66.33
N VAL A 461 -18.11 -51.79 -66.97
CA VAL A 461 -18.10 -52.70 -68.14
C VAL A 461 -18.92 -52.17 -69.31
N ASP A 462 -19.49 -50.97 -69.18
CA ASP A 462 -20.28 -50.32 -70.21
C ASP A 462 -19.36 -49.63 -71.24
N ASN A 463 -19.61 -49.87 -72.52
CA ASN A 463 -18.89 -49.19 -73.61
C ASN A 463 -19.50 -47.84 -74.03
N CYS A 464 -20.63 -47.44 -73.44
CA CYS A 464 -21.25 -46.12 -73.48
C CYS A 464 -21.88 -45.73 -72.11
N PRO A 465 -21.11 -45.51 -71.03
CA PRO A 465 -21.66 -45.30 -69.68
C PRO A 465 -22.71 -44.18 -69.53
N GLY A 466 -22.71 -43.17 -70.41
CA GLY A 466 -23.68 -42.07 -70.37
C GLY A 466 -24.77 -42.14 -71.46
N VAL A 467 -24.86 -43.23 -72.24
CA VAL A 467 -25.81 -43.33 -73.37
C VAL A 467 -26.37 -44.74 -73.49
N SER A 468 -27.62 -44.88 -73.03
CA SER A 468 -28.32 -46.18 -72.95
C SER A 468 -28.20 -47.01 -74.23
N ASN A 469 -27.47 -48.11 -74.13
CA ASN A 469 -27.22 -49.03 -75.22
C ASN A 469 -27.18 -50.50 -74.78
N PRO A 470 -28.28 -51.11 -74.24
CA PRO A 470 -28.26 -52.40 -73.51
C PRO A 470 -27.72 -53.63 -74.27
N SER A 471 -27.48 -53.46 -75.57
CA SER A 471 -26.85 -54.45 -76.44
C SER A 471 -25.32 -54.42 -76.45
N GLN A 472 -24.70 -53.36 -75.94
CA GLN A 472 -23.26 -53.16 -75.85
C GLN A 472 -22.58 -53.44 -77.21
N SER A 473 -23.16 -52.86 -78.27
CA SER A 473 -22.67 -53.07 -79.64
C SER A 473 -21.48 -52.17 -79.89
N ASP A 474 -20.43 -52.71 -80.51
CA ASP A 474 -19.18 -52.03 -80.90
C ASP A 474 -18.74 -52.64 -82.24
N PHE A 475 -19.00 -51.93 -83.34
CA PHE A 475 -18.88 -52.47 -84.68
C PHE A 475 -17.43 -52.58 -85.16
N ASP A 476 -16.57 -51.62 -84.80
CA ASP A 476 -15.21 -51.54 -85.29
C ASP A 476 -14.15 -52.02 -84.27
N GLY A 477 -14.55 -52.23 -83.03
CA GLY A 477 -13.82 -52.94 -81.99
C GLY A 477 -12.82 -52.05 -81.24
N ASP A 478 -13.08 -50.76 -81.13
CA ASP A 478 -12.19 -49.79 -80.49
C ASP A 478 -12.41 -49.64 -78.98
N GLY A 479 -13.54 -50.18 -78.47
CA GLY A 479 -13.93 -50.14 -77.07
C GLY A 479 -15.02 -49.12 -76.75
N ILE A 480 -15.46 -48.31 -77.72
CA ILE A 480 -16.54 -47.33 -77.59
C ILE A 480 -17.79 -47.90 -78.29
N GLY A 481 -18.95 -47.78 -77.66
CA GLY A 481 -20.16 -48.38 -78.19
C GLY A 481 -20.76 -47.60 -79.35
N ASP A 482 -21.40 -48.31 -80.27
CA ASP A 482 -22.07 -47.77 -81.47
C ASP A 482 -23.05 -46.61 -81.17
N ALA A 483 -23.56 -46.53 -79.93
CA ALA A 483 -24.51 -45.52 -79.50
C ALA A 483 -23.87 -44.18 -79.16
N CYS A 484 -22.60 -44.19 -78.73
CA CYS A 484 -21.83 -43.02 -78.32
C CYS A 484 -20.57 -42.81 -79.19
N ASP A 485 -20.40 -43.61 -80.25
CA ASP A 485 -19.29 -43.52 -81.17
C ASP A 485 -19.56 -42.55 -82.34
N ASN A 486 -18.90 -41.39 -82.33
CA ASN A 486 -18.94 -40.40 -83.39
C ASN A 486 -18.20 -40.84 -84.67
N CYS A 487 -17.57 -42.01 -84.66
CA CYS A 487 -16.90 -42.64 -85.78
C CYS A 487 -17.22 -44.14 -85.96
N TYR A 488 -18.46 -44.57 -85.75
CA TYR A 488 -19.06 -45.94 -85.88
C TYR A 488 -18.40 -47.05 -86.76
N VAL A 489 -17.61 -46.74 -87.78
CA VAL A 489 -16.92 -47.72 -88.64
C VAL A 489 -15.39 -47.58 -88.68
N THR A 490 -14.84 -46.59 -87.98
CA THR A 490 -13.43 -46.21 -87.96
C THR A 490 -12.97 -46.07 -86.50
N PRO A 491 -12.14 -47.00 -86.00
CA PRO A 491 -11.70 -46.99 -84.60
C PRO A 491 -11.08 -45.66 -84.16
N SER A 492 -11.64 -45.03 -83.12
CA SER A 492 -11.17 -43.80 -82.48
C SER A 492 -11.50 -43.77 -80.98
N GLN A 493 -10.51 -44.05 -80.14
CA GLN A 493 -10.70 -44.05 -78.69
C GLN A 493 -10.83 -42.65 -78.06
N ASP A 494 -10.41 -41.61 -78.76
CA ASP A 494 -10.37 -40.22 -78.26
C ASP A 494 -11.62 -39.41 -78.63
N GLN A 495 -12.48 -39.91 -79.54
CA GLN A 495 -13.77 -39.32 -79.93
C GLN A 495 -13.71 -37.80 -80.18
N THR A 496 -12.55 -37.30 -80.63
CA THR A 496 -12.34 -35.87 -80.85
C THR A 496 -13.22 -35.39 -82.00
N ASP A 497 -13.94 -34.31 -81.78
CA ASP A 497 -14.86 -33.66 -82.72
C ASP A 497 -14.62 -32.15 -82.61
N SER A 498 -13.65 -31.66 -83.40
CA SER A 498 -13.13 -30.30 -83.31
C SER A 498 -14.13 -29.26 -83.83
N ASP A 499 -15.04 -29.65 -84.72
CA ASP A 499 -16.05 -28.76 -85.30
C ASP A 499 -17.45 -28.89 -84.66
N GLY A 500 -17.64 -29.93 -83.85
CA GLY A 500 -18.85 -30.19 -83.06
C GLY A 500 -20.05 -30.63 -83.90
N ASP A 501 -19.83 -31.18 -85.10
CA ASP A 501 -20.91 -31.60 -86.01
C ASP A 501 -21.47 -33.00 -85.68
N GLY A 502 -20.83 -33.73 -84.76
CA GLY A 502 -21.19 -35.08 -84.32
C GLY A 502 -20.50 -36.19 -85.12
N VAL A 503 -19.51 -35.88 -85.95
CA VAL A 503 -18.63 -36.82 -86.64
C VAL A 503 -17.20 -36.59 -86.14
N GLY A 504 -16.52 -37.63 -85.66
CA GLY A 504 -15.17 -37.45 -85.12
C GLY A 504 -14.12 -37.13 -86.19
N ASP A 505 -13.09 -36.37 -85.83
CA ASP A 505 -12.05 -35.83 -86.73
C ASP A 505 -11.42 -36.89 -87.65
N ILE A 506 -11.24 -38.12 -87.16
CA ILE A 506 -10.59 -39.20 -87.94
C ILE A 506 -11.47 -39.74 -89.08
N CYS A 507 -12.80 -39.58 -88.95
CA CYS A 507 -13.79 -40.03 -89.91
C CYS A 507 -14.57 -38.88 -90.56
N ASP A 508 -14.39 -37.66 -90.07
CA ASP A 508 -14.73 -36.44 -90.75
C ASP A 508 -13.77 -36.19 -91.92
N GLY A 509 -14.30 -35.68 -93.02
CA GLY A 509 -13.79 -35.82 -94.38
C GLY A 509 -12.28 -35.63 -94.57
N ALA A 510 -11.83 -34.40 -94.79
CA ALA A 510 -10.41 -34.08 -94.97
C ALA A 510 -10.17 -32.64 -94.49
N ASP A 511 -11.00 -32.17 -93.56
CA ASP A 511 -11.23 -30.78 -93.11
C ASP A 511 -11.77 -30.90 -91.68
N ALA A 512 -10.92 -31.33 -90.75
CA ALA A 512 -11.30 -31.84 -89.42
C ALA A 512 -11.81 -30.77 -88.45
N ASP A 513 -11.63 -29.48 -88.76
CA ASP A 513 -12.11 -28.37 -87.94
C ASP A 513 -13.24 -27.54 -88.62
N GLY A 514 -13.67 -27.98 -89.80
CA GLY A 514 -14.78 -27.40 -90.55
C GLY A 514 -14.60 -25.94 -90.97
N ASP A 515 -13.38 -25.40 -90.97
CA ASP A 515 -13.13 -23.98 -91.25
C ASP A 515 -13.22 -23.63 -92.76
N GLY A 516 -13.15 -24.68 -93.58
CA GLY A 516 -13.22 -24.69 -95.04
C GLY A 516 -11.89 -24.94 -95.76
N TRP A 517 -10.82 -25.28 -95.03
CA TRP A 517 -9.53 -25.73 -95.56
C TRP A 517 -9.33 -27.22 -95.29
N THR A 518 -8.82 -27.96 -96.28
CA THR A 518 -8.56 -29.39 -96.04
C THR A 518 -7.28 -29.56 -95.24
N ASP A 519 -7.20 -30.50 -94.29
CA ASP A 519 -6.05 -30.79 -93.40
C ASP A 519 -4.68 -30.77 -94.12
N ALA A 520 -4.66 -31.21 -95.39
CA ALA A 520 -3.45 -31.26 -96.20
C ALA A 520 -2.85 -29.89 -96.58
N ILE A 521 -3.63 -28.81 -96.46
CA ILE A 521 -3.23 -27.43 -96.76
C ILE A 521 -3.58 -26.47 -95.62
N ASP A 522 -4.08 -26.99 -94.52
CA ASP A 522 -4.42 -26.27 -93.31
C ASP A 522 -3.18 -26.12 -92.42
N ASN A 523 -2.87 -24.90 -91.96
CA ASN A 523 -1.79 -24.65 -91.01
C ASN A 523 -2.22 -24.78 -89.53
N CYS A 524 -3.52 -24.97 -89.27
CA CYS A 524 -4.08 -25.45 -88.02
C CYS A 524 -5.16 -26.52 -88.26
N PRO A 525 -4.80 -27.74 -88.68
CA PRO A 525 -5.76 -28.77 -89.13
C PRO A 525 -6.86 -29.19 -88.14
N THR A 526 -6.78 -28.76 -86.88
CA THR A 526 -7.72 -29.12 -85.80
C THR A 526 -8.21 -27.88 -85.04
N VAL A 527 -7.88 -26.66 -85.48
CA VAL A 527 -8.26 -25.42 -84.80
C VAL A 527 -8.77 -24.42 -85.84
N PRO A 528 -10.10 -24.13 -85.85
CA PRO A 528 -10.71 -23.37 -86.94
C PRO A 528 -10.05 -22.00 -87.13
N ASN A 529 -9.33 -21.81 -88.23
CA ASN A 529 -8.58 -20.59 -88.48
C ASN A 529 -8.68 -20.18 -89.94
N LYS A 530 -9.90 -19.99 -90.43
CA LYS A 530 -10.26 -19.68 -91.84
C LYS A 530 -9.32 -18.75 -92.63
N HIS A 531 -8.62 -17.85 -91.95
CA HIS A 531 -7.68 -16.89 -92.53
C HIS A 531 -6.25 -17.43 -92.75
N GLN A 532 -5.87 -18.54 -92.12
CA GLN A 532 -4.58 -19.23 -92.27
C GLN A 532 -3.39 -18.29 -92.06
N ASP A 533 -3.52 -17.41 -91.05
CA ASP A 533 -2.47 -16.49 -90.65
C ASP A 533 -1.32 -17.30 -89.98
N ASP A 534 -0.08 -16.98 -90.32
CA ASP A 534 1.17 -17.61 -89.85
C ASP A 534 2.23 -16.51 -89.88
N TRP A 535 2.35 -15.79 -88.76
CA TRP A 535 3.08 -14.53 -88.68
C TRP A 535 4.59 -14.73 -88.74
N ASP A 536 5.11 -15.78 -88.13
CA ASP A 536 6.55 -16.07 -88.10
C ASP A 536 7.03 -17.00 -89.23
N GLY A 537 6.10 -17.63 -89.94
CA GLY A 537 6.32 -18.37 -91.18
C GLY A 537 6.87 -19.77 -90.98
N ASP A 538 6.61 -20.40 -89.83
CA ASP A 538 7.14 -21.71 -89.49
C ASP A 538 6.28 -22.89 -89.99
N GLY A 539 5.05 -22.59 -90.42
CA GLY A 539 4.08 -23.56 -90.96
C GLY A 539 2.99 -23.99 -89.99
N VAL A 540 2.98 -23.49 -88.75
CA VAL A 540 1.87 -23.58 -87.79
C VAL A 540 1.12 -22.24 -87.83
N GLY A 541 -0.21 -22.26 -87.82
CA GLY A 541 -1.00 -21.02 -87.87
C GLY A 541 -1.09 -20.33 -86.53
N ASP A 542 -1.20 -18.99 -86.54
CA ASP A 542 -1.25 -18.15 -85.32
C ASP A 542 -2.33 -18.60 -84.31
N ALA A 543 -3.39 -19.26 -84.80
CA ALA A 543 -4.50 -19.75 -83.99
C ALA A 543 -4.15 -21.00 -83.15
N CYS A 544 -3.15 -21.78 -83.56
CA CYS A 544 -2.72 -23.02 -82.92
C CYS A 544 -1.21 -23.02 -82.61
N ASP A 545 -0.57 -21.85 -82.70
CA ASP A 545 0.84 -21.66 -82.43
C ASP A 545 1.06 -21.22 -80.98
N ASN A 546 1.75 -22.02 -80.18
CA ASN A 546 2.14 -21.69 -78.81
C ASN A 546 3.32 -20.72 -78.73
N CYS A 547 3.88 -20.31 -79.87
CA CYS A 547 4.80 -19.19 -80.03
C CYS A 547 4.51 -18.36 -81.30
N PRO A 548 3.38 -17.63 -81.41
CA PRO A 548 2.92 -16.96 -82.65
C PRO A 548 3.88 -15.92 -83.28
N SER A 549 4.99 -15.62 -82.61
CA SER A 549 5.98 -14.65 -83.07
C SER A 549 7.39 -15.22 -83.18
N VAL A 550 7.58 -16.50 -82.86
CA VAL A 550 8.87 -17.17 -82.75
C VAL A 550 8.79 -18.58 -83.32
N ALA A 551 9.24 -18.69 -84.57
CA ALA A 551 9.19 -19.92 -85.34
C ALA A 551 9.68 -21.16 -84.57
N ASN A 552 8.75 -22.04 -84.24
CA ASN A 552 8.92 -23.24 -83.44
C ASN A 552 8.01 -24.39 -83.91
N ALA A 553 7.92 -24.67 -85.21
CA ALA A 553 7.03 -25.65 -85.85
C ALA A 553 6.84 -27.05 -85.20
N GLY A 554 7.66 -27.43 -84.22
CA GLY A 554 7.47 -28.60 -83.37
C GLY A 554 6.63 -28.38 -82.10
N GLN A 555 6.16 -27.15 -81.82
CA GLN A 555 5.19 -26.79 -80.78
C GLN A 555 5.47 -27.44 -79.41
N THR A 556 6.75 -27.50 -79.02
CA THR A 556 7.15 -28.15 -77.77
C THR A 556 6.87 -27.24 -76.60
N ASP A 557 6.14 -27.75 -75.63
CA ASP A 557 5.78 -27.12 -74.36
C ASP A 557 6.04 -28.17 -73.26
N SER A 558 7.11 -27.96 -72.49
CA SER A 558 7.63 -28.95 -71.54
C SER A 558 6.94 -28.90 -70.17
N ASP A 559 6.32 -27.79 -69.80
CA ASP A 559 5.65 -27.59 -68.51
C ASP A 559 4.12 -27.47 -68.61
N GLY A 560 3.58 -27.38 -69.83
CA GLY A 560 2.17 -27.47 -70.15
C GLY A 560 1.40 -26.17 -69.91
N ASP A 561 2.09 -25.03 -69.89
CA ASP A 561 1.48 -23.72 -69.62
C ASP A 561 0.89 -23.04 -70.87
N LEU A 562 0.93 -23.72 -72.02
CA LEU A 562 0.47 -23.28 -73.35
C LEU A 562 1.37 -22.22 -74.01
N ILE A 563 2.56 -21.95 -73.46
CA ILE A 563 3.62 -21.15 -74.07
C ILE A 563 4.75 -22.09 -74.49
N GLY A 564 5.16 -22.03 -75.76
CA GLY A 564 6.21 -22.94 -76.23
C GLY A 564 7.59 -22.62 -75.64
N ASP A 565 8.38 -23.68 -75.39
CA ASP A 565 9.77 -23.62 -74.90
C ASP A 565 10.65 -22.62 -75.70
N ALA A 566 10.31 -22.41 -76.98
CA ALA A 566 11.04 -21.55 -77.90
C ALA A 566 10.87 -20.04 -77.64
N CYS A 567 9.76 -19.62 -77.04
CA CYS A 567 9.43 -18.22 -76.75
C CYS A 567 9.38 -17.89 -75.25
N GLU A 568 9.50 -18.90 -74.38
CA GLU A 568 9.51 -18.78 -72.92
C GLU A 568 10.67 -17.89 -72.39
N ASP A 569 11.84 -17.91 -73.04
CA ASP A 569 13.06 -17.21 -72.59
C ASP A 569 13.36 -15.87 -73.31
N LEU A 570 12.39 -15.30 -74.05
CA LEU A 570 12.59 -14.06 -74.80
C LEU A 570 12.27 -12.76 -74.05
N THR A 571 12.07 -12.82 -72.73
CA THR A 571 11.67 -11.66 -71.89
C THR A 571 12.81 -10.69 -71.50
N LEU A 572 13.87 -10.57 -72.30
CA LEU A 572 14.95 -9.58 -72.08
C LEU A 572 15.41 -8.86 -73.35
N CYS A 573 14.59 -7.97 -73.93
CA CYS A 573 14.98 -6.60 -74.35
C CYS A 573 13.93 -5.88 -75.23
N GLN A 574 13.54 -4.68 -74.76
CA GLN A 574 13.42 -3.40 -75.49
C GLN A 574 12.00 -2.84 -75.83
N GLU A 575 11.58 -1.87 -75.00
CA GLU A 575 10.47 -0.93 -75.24
C GLU A 575 10.70 0.09 -76.38
N PHE A 576 9.59 0.66 -76.86
CA PHE A 576 9.36 1.82 -77.76
C PHE A 576 9.22 1.57 -79.28
N TYR A 577 7.99 1.30 -79.74
CA TYR A 577 7.16 2.25 -80.53
C TYR A 577 5.76 1.66 -80.87
N ASP A 578 4.74 2.14 -80.16
CA ASP A 578 3.36 2.45 -80.62
C ASP A 578 2.86 1.85 -81.97
N ALA A 579 1.86 0.95 -81.93
CA ALA A 579 0.44 1.34 -81.98
C ALA A 579 -0.49 0.33 -82.72
N ARG A 580 -1.50 -0.12 -81.94
CA ARG A 580 -2.81 -0.76 -82.27
C ARG A 580 -2.74 -2.26 -82.56
N VAL A 581 -3.53 -3.14 -81.94
CA VAL A 581 -4.93 -3.05 -81.47
C VAL A 581 -5.16 -4.07 -80.34
N ASP A 582 -5.97 -3.68 -79.34
CA ASP A 582 -6.72 -4.44 -78.32
C ASP A 582 -6.44 -5.95 -78.14
N LEU A 583 -5.97 -6.33 -76.94
CA LEU A 583 -6.63 -7.23 -75.97
C LEU A 583 -5.57 -7.78 -75.00
N TRP A 584 -5.82 -7.60 -73.69
CA TRP A 584 -5.18 -8.21 -72.52
C TRP A 584 -3.88 -7.59 -72.01
N ASP A 585 -3.98 -6.90 -70.87
CA ASP A 585 -2.87 -6.68 -69.93
C ASP A 585 -3.34 -7.13 -68.54
N GLN A 586 -2.90 -8.33 -68.13
CA GLN A 586 -2.89 -8.81 -66.76
C GLN A 586 -1.44 -8.69 -66.26
N TYR A 587 -1.23 -7.80 -65.29
CA TYR A 587 -0.21 -7.82 -64.24
C TYR A 587 1.25 -8.24 -64.56
N ARG A 588 2.18 -7.30 -64.33
CA ARG A 588 3.08 -7.37 -63.16
C ARG A 588 3.75 -6.04 -62.85
N CYS A 589 3.29 -5.44 -61.74
CA CYS A 589 4.10 -4.58 -60.89
C CYS A 589 5.34 -5.36 -60.40
N HIS A 590 6.51 -4.71 -60.37
CA HIS A 590 7.67 -5.24 -59.65
C HIS A 590 8.06 -4.27 -58.54
N ASP A 591 7.67 -4.69 -57.33
CA ASP A 591 8.36 -4.68 -56.04
C ASP A 591 9.39 -3.57 -55.78
N TRP A 592 9.19 -2.86 -54.66
CA TRP A 592 10.14 -2.85 -53.53
C TRP A 592 9.34 -2.59 -52.24
N GLY A 593 8.96 -3.68 -51.56
CA GLY A 593 8.70 -3.70 -50.12
C GLY A 593 7.26 -3.46 -49.67
N GLY A 594 6.42 -4.49 -49.78
CA GLY A 594 5.27 -4.76 -48.90
C GLY A 594 4.05 -3.86 -49.05
N THR A 595 2.92 -4.48 -49.43
CA THR A 595 1.55 -3.93 -49.63
C THR A 595 1.32 -3.21 -50.97
N SER A 596 0.57 -3.88 -51.85
CA SER A 596 0.11 -3.42 -53.15
C SER A 596 -1.34 -2.95 -53.06
N THR A 597 -1.60 -1.66 -53.23
CA THR A 597 -2.95 -1.15 -53.55
C THR A 597 -2.82 -0.19 -54.74
N CYS A 598 -3.42 -0.58 -55.87
CA CYS A 598 -3.55 0.25 -57.06
C CYS A 598 -4.88 1.00 -56.97
N CYS A 599 -4.85 2.32 -57.14
CA CYS A 599 -6.02 3.18 -56.95
C CYS A 599 -6.63 3.57 -58.30
N ASP A 600 -7.51 2.73 -58.86
CA ASP A 600 -8.13 2.98 -60.17
C ASP A 600 -9.68 2.95 -60.20
N GLY A 601 -10.33 2.72 -59.06
CA GLY A 601 -11.79 2.79 -58.92
C GLY A 601 -12.52 1.61 -59.54
N ILE A 602 -11.85 0.46 -59.66
CA ILE A 602 -12.41 -0.82 -60.10
C ILE A 602 -12.06 -1.87 -59.03
N ASP A 603 -13.05 -2.71 -58.70
CA ASP A 603 -12.93 -3.84 -57.78
C ASP A 603 -12.04 -4.92 -58.42
N ASN A 604 -10.80 -5.02 -57.97
CA ASN A 604 -9.79 -5.87 -58.59
C ASN A 604 -9.59 -7.22 -57.88
N ASP A 605 -10.17 -7.42 -56.69
CA ASP A 605 -10.13 -8.68 -55.93
C ASP A 605 -11.50 -9.38 -55.79
N GLY A 606 -12.58 -8.74 -56.26
CA GLY A 606 -13.86 -9.36 -56.53
C GLY A 606 -14.78 -9.48 -55.32
N ASP A 607 -14.56 -8.66 -54.29
CA ASP A 607 -15.35 -8.65 -53.06
C ASP A 607 -16.66 -7.84 -53.15
N GLY A 608 -16.85 -7.11 -54.26
CA GLY A 608 -18.01 -6.27 -54.53
C GLY A 608 -17.79 -4.76 -54.32
N PHE A 609 -16.59 -4.31 -53.93
CA PHE A 609 -16.25 -2.90 -53.69
C PHE A 609 -15.11 -2.38 -54.58
N VAL A 610 -15.21 -1.12 -55.02
CA VAL A 610 -14.25 -0.48 -55.94
C VAL A 610 -13.08 0.20 -55.22
N ASP A 611 -11.84 -0.08 -55.64
CA ASP A 611 -10.60 0.43 -55.01
C ASP A 611 -10.33 1.94 -55.25
N PHE A 612 -10.57 2.82 -54.26
CA PHE A 612 -10.26 4.25 -54.35
C PHE A 612 -8.97 4.65 -53.61
N GLY A 613 -8.24 5.63 -54.18
CA GLY A 613 -6.99 6.15 -53.61
C GLY A 613 -7.15 7.23 -52.54
N PRO A 614 -6.07 7.55 -51.79
CA PRO A 614 -6.16 8.34 -50.57
C PRO A 614 -6.45 9.81 -50.89
N GLY A 615 -7.63 10.30 -50.47
CA GLY A 615 -7.94 11.73 -50.55
C GLY A 615 -9.41 12.14 -50.59
N GLU A 616 -10.38 11.24 -50.64
CA GLU A 616 -11.81 11.60 -50.53
C GLU A 616 -12.55 10.69 -49.54
N CYS A 617 -12.25 10.82 -48.24
CA CYS A 617 -13.20 10.40 -47.20
C CYS A 617 -14.34 11.43 -47.16
N GLN A 618 -15.50 11.07 -47.70
CA GLN A 618 -16.74 11.63 -47.15
C GLN A 618 -16.92 10.99 -45.78
N SER A 619 -17.05 11.84 -44.77
CA SER A 619 -17.17 11.50 -43.37
C SER A 619 -18.28 10.46 -43.10
N GLU A 620 -17.92 9.42 -42.37
CA GLU A 620 -18.78 8.33 -41.84
C GLU A 620 -19.99 8.84 -41.04
N CYS A 621 -19.98 10.10 -40.62
CA CYS A 621 -21.03 10.64 -39.76
C CYS A 621 -22.35 10.99 -40.48
N THR A 622 -22.63 10.50 -41.72
CA THR A 622 -23.86 10.89 -42.45
C THR A 622 -24.54 9.91 -43.43
N ASP A 623 -23.94 8.78 -43.81
CA ASP A 623 -24.53 7.88 -44.82
C ASP A 623 -25.11 6.57 -44.26
N GLY A 624 -24.81 6.21 -43.01
CA GLY A 624 -25.47 5.11 -42.29
C GLY A 624 -25.04 3.73 -42.78
N ILE A 625 -23.79 3.60 -43.23
CA ILE A 625 -23.16 2.36 -43.66
C ILE A 625 -21.92 2.18 -42.78
N ASP A 626 -21.85 1.05 -42.09
CA ASP A 626 -20.69 0.60 -41.30
C ASP A 626 -19.65 0.07 -42.29
N ASN A 627 -18.55 0.81 -42.45
CA ASN A 627 -17.51 0.53 -43.44
C ASN A 627 -16.28 -0.16 -42.83
N ASP A 628 -16.20 -0.31 -41.50
CA ASP A 628 -15.10 -1.02 -40.81
C ASP A 628 -15.54 -2.32 -40.12
N GLY A 629 -16.84 -2.62 -40.14
CA GLY A 629 -17.41 -3.92 -39.82
C GLY A 629 -17.52 -4.18 -38.32
N ASP A 630 -17.61 -3.13 -37.50
CA ASP A 630 -17.72 -3.22 -36.04
C ASP A 630 -19.16 -3.27 -35.52
N GLU A 631 -20.14 -3.24 -36.43
CA GLU A 631 -21.59 -3.25 -36.21
C GLU A 631 -22.17 -2.01 -35.52
N LEU A 632 -21.42 -0.91 -35.43
CA LEU A 632 -21.87 0.35 -34.85
C LEU A 632 -22.19 1.40 -35.95
N PHE A 633 -23.26 2.17 -35.74
CA PHE A 633 -23.70 3.22 -36.67
C PHE A 633 -23.97 4.49 -35.86
N ASP A 634 -23.58 5.68 -36.38
CA ASP A 634 -23.85 7.03 -35.85
C ASP A 634 -22.85 7.64 -34.83
N GLU A 635 -23.25 8.70 -34.12
CA GLU A 635 -22.42 9.65 -33.36
C GLU A 635 -21.63 9.03 -32.17
N ASN A 636 -21.71 7.72 -31.99
CA ASN A 636 -21.02 6.96 -30.94
C ASN A 636 -19.87 6.06 -31.45
N ASP A 637 -19.57 6.12 -32.75
CA ASP A 637 -18.38 5.47 -33.33
C ASP A 637 -17.10 6.31 -33.02
N PRO A 638 -16.08 5.71 -32.34
CA PRO A 638 -14.80 6.37 -32.03
C PRO A 638 -14.03 6.91 -33.25
N GLY A 639 -14.32 6.44 -34.47
CA GLY A 639 -13.69 6.86 -35.73
C GLY A 639 -14.06 8.26 -36.22
N CYS A 640 -15.16 8.86 -35.75
CA CYS A 640 -15.73 10.12 -36.28
C CYS A 640 -15.06 11.43 -35.79
N ALA A 641 -13.73 11.50 -35.66
CA ALA A 641 -13.00 12.74 -35.32
C ALA A 641 -12.70 13.63 -36.55
N SER A 642 -13.49 14.70 -36.72
CA SER A 642 -13.55 15.57 -37.91
C SER A 642 -12.33 16.51 -38.17
N PRO A 643 -12.01 16.83 -39.46
CA PRO A 643 -10.78 17.50 -39.90
C PRO A 643 -10.90 19.04 -40.05
N CYS A 644 -11.17 19.76 -38.95
CA CYS A 644 -11.08 21.23 -38.94
C CYS A 644 -10.74 21.78 -37.54
N ASP A 645 -9.46 21.74 -37.14
CA ASP A 645 -8.90 22.82 -36.34
C ASP A 645 -7.46 23.16 -36.77
N ILE A 646 -7.21 24.45 -36.87
CA ILE A 646 -6.16 25.13 -37.63
C ILE A 646 -5.33 25.99 -36.69
N SER A 647 -4.14 25.54 -36.29
CA SER A 647 -3.10 26.50 -35.89
C SER A 647 -1.67 25.99 -36.15
N GLU A 648 -0.87 26.89 -36.70
CA GLU A 648 0.37 26.70 -37.44
C GLU A 648 1.60 26.40 -36.56
N SER A 649 2.53 25.58 -37.10
CA SER A 649 3.96 25.89 -37.29
C SER A 649 4.94 24.84 -36.75
N ASP A 650 5.73 24.30 -37.68
CA ASP A 650 7.07 23.76 -37.45
C ASP A 650 7.96 24.82 -36.76
N ASP A 651 8.52 24.53 -35.59
CA ASP A 651 9.96 24.74 -35.34
C ASP A 651 10.41 23.96 -34.09
N VAL A 652 11.62 23.46 -34.21
CA VAL A 652 12.35 22.66 -33.23
C VAL A 652 12.79 23.57 -32.08
N THR A 653 12.94 22.96 -30.90
CA THR A 653 13.65 23.42 -29.69
C THR A 653 12.82 24.09 -28.59
N GLY A 654 12.75 23.39 -27.45
CA GLY A 654 12.78 24.04 -26.14
C GLY A 654 11.56 23.82 -25.25
N SER A 655 11.72 22.88 -24.31
CA SER A 655 11.29 22.98 -22.91
C SER A 655 9.81 23.26 -22.58
N HIS A 656 9.12 22.19 -22.14
CA HIS A 656 7.95 22.09 -21.25
C HIS A 656 6.72 22.99 -21.51
N PRO A 657 5.50 22.42 -21.40
CA PRO A 657 4.66 22.86 -20.29
C PRO A 657 3.79 21.77 -19.63
N THR A 658 3.83 21.77 -18.30
CA THR A 658 2.70 21.64 -17.34
C THR A 658 1.56 20.66 -17.67
N CYS A 659 1.55 19.52 -16.97
CA CYS A 659 0.32 18.78 -16.69
C CYS A 659 -0.49 19.50 -15.59
N LEU A 660 -1.80 19.63 -15.80
CA LEU A 660 -2.78 19.99 -14.77
C LEU A 660 -3.23 18.70 -14.03
N PRO A 661 -3.70 18.79 -12.77
CA PRO A 661 -4.15 17.61 -12.03
C PRO A 661 -5.49 17.11 -12.56
N GLY A 662 -5.57 15.86 -13.03
CA GLY A 662 -6.86 15.19 -13.30
C GLY A 662 -7.01 14.17 -14.43
N ASP A 663 -6.01 13.87 -15.27
CA ASP A 663 -6.19 12.92 -16.39
C ASP A 663 -5.47 11.57 -16.15
N ASN A 664 -6.24 10.48 -16.11
CA ASN A 664 -5.82 9.07 -16.14
C ASN A 664 -6.53 8.37 -17.34
N ALA A 665 -5.76 7.65 -18.17
CA ALA A 665 -6.09 6.60 -19.16
C ALA A 665 -5.33 6.83 -20.48
N CYS A 666 -4.79 5.87 -21.23
CA CYS A 666 -4.39 4.46 -21.05
C CYS A 666 -3.37 4.14 -22.18
N ALA A 667 -2.72 2.99 -22.07
CA ALA A 667 -1.59 2.51 -22.86
C ALA A 667 -1.84 2.23 -24.36
N ASP A 668 -0.75 2.20 -25.15
CA ASP A 668 -0.58 1.22 -26.23
C ASP A 668 0.88 0.69 -26.34
N SER A 669 0.92 -0.64 -26.43
CA SER A 669 1.86 -1.67 -26.88
C SER A 669 3.40 -1.56 -26.82
N ASN A 670 3.95 -2.62 -26.20
CA ASN A 670 5.31 -3.17 -26.24
C ASN A 670 6.40 -2.52 -25.38
N ASP A 671 6.32 -2.73 -24.06
CA ASP A 671 7.45 -3.31 -23.32
C ASP A 671 6.98 -3.91 -21.98
N SER A 672 7.52 -5.08 -21.63
CA SER A 672 7.14 -5.88 -20.48
C SER A 672 7.70 -5.30 -19.18
N CYS A 673 6.85 -4.68 -18.34
CA CYS A 673 6.96 -4.58 -16.87
C CYS A 673 5.96 -3.54 -16.32
N ALA A 674 4.85 -3.98 -15.72
CA ALA A 674 4.14 -3.26 -14.65
C ALA A 674 3.04 -4.14 -14.00
N ARG A 675 3.24 -4.53 -12.74
CA ARG A 675 2.18 -4.76 -11.75
C ARG A 675 2.69 -4.26 -10.41
N GLU A 676 2.12 -3.14 -9.94
CA GLU A 676 1.60 -2.90 -8.58
C GLU A 676 1.30 -1.40 -8.37
N CYS A 677 0.31 -1.15 -7.50
CA CYS A 677 -0.31 0.12 -7.07
C CYS A 677 -1.53 0.62 -7.87
N LEU A 678 -2.69 0.00 -7.58
CA LEU A 678 -4.00 0.67 -7.54
C LEU A 678 -4.15 1.35 -6.16
N PHE A 679 -4.65 2.58 -6.15
CA PHE A 679 -5.06 3.31 -4.95
C PHE A 679 -6.56 3.61 -5.08
N ASP A 680 -7.32 3.37 -4.02
CA ASP A 680 -8.76 3.60 -3.92
C ASP A 680 -9.08 5.11 -3.91
N GLY A 681 -10.29 5.42 -4.36
CA GLY A 681 -10.83 6.78 -4.33
C GLY A 681 -11.56 7.05 -3.02
N SER A 682 -11.08 8.02 -2.25
CA SER A 682 -11.97 8.81 -1.40
C SER A 682 -11.57 10.29 -1.35
N SER A 683 -12.58 11.12 -1.59
CA SER A 683 -12.50 12.58 -1.63
C SER A 683 -12.65 13.19 -0.23
N GLY A 684 -11.62 13.89 0.25
CA GLY A 684 -11.68 14.68 1.48
C GLY A 684 -10.70 15.86 1.44
N THR A 685 -11.22 17.08 1.38
CA THR A 685 -10.45 18.33 1.42
C THR A 685 -10.09 18.71 2.86
N GLY A 686 -8.81 18.84 3.20
CA GLY A 686 -8.37 19.44 4.47
C GLY A 686 -6.84 19.49 4.61
N ASN A 687 -6.29 20.70 4.80
CA ASN A 687 -4.89 20.90 5.19
C ASN A 687 -4.74 20.62 6.70
N ASP A 688 -3.67 19.96 7.16
CA ASP A 688 -2.73 20.52 8.15
C ASP A 688 -1.49 19.60 8.33
N TYR A 689 -0.47 20.17 8.96
CA TYR A 689 0.96 19.88 8.98
C TYR A 689 1.42 18.76 9.95
N ARG A 690 2.70 18.36 9.71
CA ARG A 690 3.68 17.58 10.51
C ARG A 690 3.75 16.09 10.11
N CYS A 691 4.89 15.43 9.93
CA CYS A 691 6.25 15.61 10.47
C CYS A 691 7.32 15.26 9.41
N ASP A 692 8.47 15.92 9.49
CA ASP A 692 9.80 15.34 9.19
C ASP A 692 10.41 15.08 10.59
N PRO A 693 11.16 13.98 10.87
CA PRO A 693 12.57 13.92 10.42
C PRO A 693 13.16 12.50 10.24
N ILE A 694 13.88 12.24 9.14
CA ILE A 694 15.09 11.36 9.21
C ILE A 694 16.25 11.96 8.38
N PRO A 695 17.40 12.31 9.00
CA PRO A 695 18.61 12.68 8.30
C PRO A 695 19.43 11.42 7.93
N GLY A 696 19.48 11.06 6.64
CA GLY A 696 20.33 9.93 6.21
C GLY A 696 20.29 9.50 4.74
N CYS A 697 19.32 9.92 3.93
CA CYS A 697 19.24 9.46 2.54
C CYS A 697 19.89 10.45 1.56
N ASP A 698 21.19 10.25 1.30
CA ASP A 698 21.88 10.84 0.14
C ASP A 698 21.51 10.05 -1.13
N CYS A 699 20.67 10.61 -2.00
CA CYS A 699 20.43 10.07 -3.34
C CYS A 699 21.66 10.32 -4.24
N TRP A 700 22.61 9.38 -4.27
CA TRP A 700 23.70 9.32 -5.25
C TRP A 700 23.44 8.20 -6.26
N GLY A 701 22.66 8.49 -7.31
CA GLY A 701 22.40 7.56 -8.42
C GLY A 701 23.05 8.02 -9.73
N CYS A 702 23.74 7.11 -10.41
CA CYS A 702 24.32 7.31 -11.73
C CYS A 702 23.39 6.82 -12.84
N CYS A 703 23.18 7.62 -13.89
CA CYS A 703 22.41 7.22 -15.07
C CYS A 703 23.31 7.25 -16.32
N GLY A 704 23.40 6.13 -17.04
CA GLY A 704 24.20 6.03 -18.27
C GLY A 704 25.72 6.18 -18.09
N GLY A 705 26.26 5.85 -16.91
CA GLY A 705 27.69 5.94 -16.60
C GLY A 705 28.20 7.36 -16.32
N ARG A 706 27.32 8.31 -15.99
CA ARG A 706 27.68 9.64 -15.48
C ARG A 706 26.82 10.11 -14.32
N HIS A 707 27.43 10.87 -13.42
CA HIS A 707 26.75 11.49 -12.27
C HIS A 707 25.90 12.70 -12.72
N LEU A 708 24.64 12.76 -12.31
CA LEU A 708 23.66 13.72 -12.84
C LEU A 708 23.94 15.20 -12.49
N LEU A 709 24.70 15.46 -11.42
CA LEU A 709 25.04 16.83 -10.99
C LEU A 709 26.42 17.31 -11.47
N THR A 710 27.38 16.40 -11.65
CA THR A 710 28.79 16.75 -11.93
C THR A 710 29.25 16.37 -13.34
N ASN A 711 28.47 15.54 -14.04
CA ASN A 711 28.76 15.05 -15.40
C ASN A 711 30.11 14.31 -15.54
N GLU A 712 30.66 13.82 -14.42
CA GLU A 712 31.84 12.97 -14.39
C GLU A 712 31.47 11.50 -14.60
N THR A 713 32.36 10.74 -15.25
CA THR A 713 32.15 9.31 -15.53
C THR A 713 32.24 8.47 -14.27
N CYS A 714 31.17 7.73 -13.98
CA CYS A 714 31.12 6.74 -12.91
C CYS A 714 30.94 5.34 -13.51
N THR A 715 31.59 4.36 -12.91
CA THR A 715 31.41 2.94 -13.23
C THR A 715 30.62 2.32 -12.09
N VAL A 716 29.39 1.88 -12.36
CA VAL A 716 28.60 1.09 -11.40
C VAL A 716 28.70 -0.38 -11.82
N ASP A 717 29.11 -1.18 -10.85
CA ASP A 717 29.28 -2.63 -10.86
C ASP A 717 27.90 -3.25 -10.54
N TYR A 718 27.35 -4.09 -11.41
CA TYR A 718 26.09 -4.79 -11.15
C TYR A 718 26.40 -6.14 -10.47
N GLY A 719 26.07 -6.25 -9.18
CA GLY A 719 25.85 -7.52 -8.49
C GLY A 719 24.37 -7.90 -8.57
N CYS A 720 24.12 -9.18 -8.84
CA CYS A 720 22.82 -9.80 -9.15
C CYS A 720 21.79 -9.76 -8.01
N TYR A 721 20.51 -9.65 -8.38
CA TYR A 721 19.37 -10.15 -7.62
C TYR A 721 19.11 -11.63 -7.98
N ASP A 722 18.69 -12.40 -6.99
CA ASP A 722 18.31 -13.80 -7.06
C ASP A 722 16.83 -13.92 -7.46
N ASN A 723 16.54 -14.69 -8.52
CA ASN A 723 15.17 -15.04 -8.97
C ASN A 723 14.95 -16.57 -8.94
N GLY A 724 15.52 -17.28 -7.97
CA GLY A 724 15.01 -18.59 -7.54
C GLY A 724 15.00 -19.70 -8.60
N THR A 725 15.94 -19.73 -9.55
CA THR A 725 16.10 -20.87 -10.46
C THR A 725 17.57 -21.30 -10.64
N ASP A 726 17.85 -22.55 -10.33
CA ASP A 726 19.14 -23.23 -10.53
C ASP A 726 19.44 -23.47 -12.02
N ALA A 727 19.96 -22.48 -12.74
CA ALA A 727 20.70 -22.71 -14.00
C ALA A 727 21.54 -21.51 -14.46
N CYS A 728 22.86 -21.60 -14.33
CA CYS A 728 23.79 -20.73 -15.07
C CYS A 728 24.01 -21.28 -16.50
N SER A 729 23.55 -20.54 -17.52
CA SER A 729 24.02 -20.70 -18.89
C SER A 729 24.66 -19.41 -19.39
N GLY A 730 25.97 -19.44 -19.68
CA GLY A 730 26.67 -18.30 -20.26
C GLY A 730 28.18 -18.32 -20.07
N TYR A 731 28.91 -18.58 -21.15
CA TYR A 731 30.38 -18.60 -21.22
C TYR A 731 31.02 -17.26 -20.80
N GLY A 732 31.87 -17.27 -19.77
CA GLY A 732 32.72 -16.12 -19.45
C GLY A 732 33.54 -16.30 -18.18
N THR A 733 34.76 -16.80 -18.33
CA THR A 733 35.72 -17.04 -17.25
C THR A 733 36.23 -15.75 -16.59
N ASN A 734 35.97 -15.61 -15.29
CA ASN A 734 36.83 -15.08 -14.21
C ASN A 734 36.05 -14.15 -13.26
N CYS A 735 35.58 -14.70 -12.13
CA CYS A 735 35.54 -13.94 -10.89
C CYS A 735 36.40 -14.69 -9.86
N SER A 736 37.49 -14.03 -9.47
CA SER A 736 38.39 -14.43 -8.41
C SER A 736 38.03 -13.60 -7.19
N GLN A 737 37.42 -14.23 -6.19
CA GLN A 737 37.59 -13.88 -4.79
C GLN A 737 37.85 -15.18 -4.05
N THR A 738 39.10 -15.32 -3.62
CA THR A 738 39.62 -16.45 -2.86
C THR A 738 39.62 -16.03 -1.41
N THR A 739 38.66 -16.53 -0.61
CA THR A 739 38.85 -17.14 0.73
C THR A 739 37.48 -17.26 1.43
N CYS A 740 36.82 -18.41 1.31
CA CYS A 740 36.00 -18.93 2.40
C CYS A 740 36.87 -19.94 3.15
N ALA A 741 36.96 -19.80 4.48
CA ALA A 741 37.71 -20.72 5.32
C ALA A 741 36.82 -21.93 5.57
N GLN A 742 37.31 -23.15 5.31
CA GLN A 742 36.62 -24.40 5.66
C GLN A 742 36.16 -24.35 7.12
N ALA A 743 34.85 -24.30 7.33
CA ALA A 743 34.18 -24.61 8.58
C ALA A 743 33.47 -25.97 8.43
N ASP A 744 33.21 -26.65 9.55
CA ASP A 744 32.38 -27.85 9.56
C ASP A 744 30.90 -27.44 9.37
N GLU A 745 30.13 -28.22 8.60
CA GLU A 745 28.70 -27.97 8.35
C GLU A 745 27.87 -27.92 9.64
N GLN A 746 26.95 -26.97 9.73
CA GLN A 746 25.94 -26.87 10.79
C GLN A 746 24.56 -27.03 10.16
N CYS A 747 23.67 -27.78 10.81
CA CYS A 747 22.37 -28.16 10.25
C CYS A 747 21.33 -27.03 10.43
N ASP A 748 21.55 -25.91 9.77
CA ASP A 748 20.71 -24.70 9.82
C ASP A 748 20.12 -24.35 8.45
N GLY A 749 20.27 -25.22 7.44
CA GLY A 749 19.76 -25.01 6.09
C GLY A 749 20.64 -24.07 5.24
N ILE A 750 21.87 -23.79 5.68
CA ILE A 750 22.84 -22.93 5.00
C ILE A 750 24.10 -23.75 4.67
N ASP A 751 24.59 -23.65 3.43
CA ASP A 751 25.84 -24.28 2.99
C ASP A 751 27.05 -23.56 3.62
N ASN A 752 27.43 -24.02 4.81
CA ASN A 752 28.36 -23.34 5.69
C ASN A 752 29.83 -23.55 5.28
N ASN A 753 30.12 -24.55 4.44
CA ASN A 753 31.44 -24.80 3.88
C ASN A 753 31.60 -24.37 2.40
N CYS A 754 30.48 -24.02 1.75
CA CYS A 754 30.39 -23.52 0.37
C CYS A 754 30.82 -24.52 -0.71
N ASP A 755 30.57 -25.82 -0.51
CA ASP A 755 30.82 -26.85 -1.52
C ASP A 755 29.62 -27.13 -2.46
N GLY A 756 28.52 -26.40 -2.25
CA GLY A 756 27.31 -26.46 -3.06
C GLY A 756 26.32 -27.53 -2.61
N GLN A 757 26.52 -28.14 -1.44
CA GLN A 757 25.60 -29.12 -0.88
C GLN A 757 25.22 -28.74 0.54
N ILE A 758 23.96 -28.34 0.74
CA ILE A 758 23.42 -27.95 2.05
C ILE A 758 23.33 -29.20 2.95
N ASP A 759 23.91 -29.13 4.14
CA ASP A 759 23.78 -30.12 5.23
C ASP A 759 24.25 -31.55 4.87
N GLU A 760 25.14 -31.71 3.90
CA GLU A 760 25.51 -33.03 3.35
C GLU A 760 26.33 -33.96 4.27
N GLY A 761 26.79 -33.41 5.40
CA GLY A 761 27.45 -34.15 6.48
C GLY A 761 26.59 -34.31 7.74
N CYS A 762 25.38 -33.73 7.75
CA CYS A 762 24.44 -33.79 8.87
C CYS A 762 23.64 -35.10 8.82
N VAL A 763 23.84 -35.98 9.80
CA VAL A 763 22.93 -37.13 10.01
C VAL A 763 21.60 -36.56 10.53
N PRO A 764 20.45 -36.90 9.92
CA PRO A 764 19.22 -36.14 10.11
C PRO A 764 18.61 -36.40 11.50
N GLY A 765 18.47 -35.32 12.27
CA GLY A 765 17.58 -35.22 13.43
C GLY A 765 18.07 -35.92 14.69
N CYS A 766 18.71 -35.19 15.62
CA CYS A 766 18.79 -35.67 17.00
C CYS A 766 18.93 -34.56 18.05
N ILE A 767 17.86 -34.35 18.80
CA ILE A 767 17.97 -33.88 20.18
C ILE A 767 17.99 -35.15 21.02
N ALA A 768 19.12 -35.45 21.68
CA ALA A 768 19.29 -36.64 22.49
C ALA A 768 18.14 -36.79 23.52
N ARG A 769 17.34 -37.84 23.39
CA ARG A 769 16.31 -38.28 24.35
C ARG A 769 16.49 -39.78 24.63
N ASP A 770 15.83 -40.28 25.68
CA ASP A 770 15.85 -41.71 26.01
C ASP A 770 15.13 -42.55 24.92
N GLU A 771 15.72 -43.70 24.57
CA GLU A 771 15.22 -44.66 23.56
C GLU A 771 13.76 -45.12 23.77
N VAL A 772 12.97 -45.11 22.68
CA VAL A 772 11.57 -45.56 22.64
C VAL A 772 11.43 -46.66 21.58
N CYS A 773 10.82 -47.80 21.96
CA CYS A 773 10.71 -48.98 21.10
C CYS A 773 9.62 -48.85 20.01
N ASP A 774 9.86 -47.99 19.02
CA ASP A 774 8.98 -47.74 17.87
C ASP A 774 9.63 -48.09 16.52
N GLY A 775 10.87 -48.58 16.52
CA GLY A 775 11.61 -48.97 15.33
C GLY A 775 12.39 -47.83 14.67
N PHE A 776 12.53 -46.70 15.37
CA PHE A 776 13.40 -45.59 15.02
C PHE A 776 14.57 -45.49 16.04
N ASP A 777 15.69 -44.90 15.63
CA ASP A 777 16.90 -44.71 16.46
C ASP A 777 16.82 -43.31 17.08
N ASN A 778 16.27 -43.24 18.30
CA ASN A 778 15.79 -42.01 18.91
C ASN A 778 16.88 -41.31 19.74
N ASP A 779 17.95 -42.03 20.11
CA ASP A 779 19.15 -41.50 20.75
C ASP A 779 20.37 -41.34 19.80
N CYS A 780 20.22 -41.79 18.55
CA CYS A 780 21.15 -41.63 17.43
C CYS A 780 22.55 -42.20 17.69
N ASP A 781 22.65 -43.30 18.43
CA ASP A 781 23.89 -44.04 18.59
C ASP A 781 24.20 -44.99 17.40
N GLY A 782 23.27 -45.09 16.45
CA GLY A 782 23.37 -45.91 15.25
C GLY A 782 22.79 -47.32 15.43
N VAL A 783 22.12 -47.60 16.55
CA VAL A 783 21.54 -48.90 16.87
C VAL A 783 20.08 -48.76 17.32
N VAL A 784 19.16 -48.99 16.38
CA VAL A 784 17.70 -49.00 16.63
C VAL A 784 17.33 -49.92 17.82
N ASP A 785 16.63 -49.35 18.81
CA ASP A 785 16.04 -50.00 19.99
C ASP A 785 17.04 -50.60 21.04
N ASP A 786 18.32 -50.20 21.08
CA ASP A 786 19.35 -50.81 21.97
C ASP A 786 19.47 -50.17 23.36
N ASN A 787 18.36 -49.80 24.01
CA ASN A 787 18.32 -49.60 25.47
C ASN A 787 16.92 -49.63 26.08
N CYS A 788 15.93 -50.21 25.39
CA CYS A 788 14.57 -50.40 25.90
C CYS A 788 14.55 -51.32 27.14
N SER A 789 14.69 -50.74 28.32
CA SER A 789 14.64 -51.46 29.59
C SER A 789 13.19 -51.82 29.93
N ASN A 790 12.78 -53.01 29.50
CA ASN A 790 11.62 -53.79 29.97
C ASN A 790 10.26 -53.09 29.99
N MET A 791 9.45 -53.34 28.95
CA MET A 791 8.12 -53.94 29.13
C MET A 791 7.53 -54.35 27.77
N CYS A 792 7.64 -55.64 27.44
CA CYS A 792 6.85 -56.24 26.38
C CYS A 792 5.39 -56.51 26.84
N VAL A 793 4.52 -56.56 25.84
CA VAL A 793 3.28 -57.36 25.66
C VAL A 793 1.96 -56.63 25.95
N PRO A 794 0.91 -56.84 25.12
CA PRO A 794 0.84 -57.19 23.69
C PRO A 794 0.28 -56.08 22.79
#